data_AF-A0A9P1CF04-F1
#
_entry.id   AF-A0A9P1CF04-F1
#
_cell.length_a   1.000
_cell.length_b   1.000
_cell.length_c   1.000
_cell.angle_alpha   90.00
_cell.angle_beta   90.00
_cell.angle_gamma   90.00
#
_symmetry.space_group_name_H-M   'P 1'
#
loop_
_entity.id
_entity.type
_entity.pdbx_description
1 polymer ?
#
loop_
_entity_poly.entity_id
_entity_poly.type
_entity_poly.pdbx_seq_one_letter_code
_entity_poly.pdbx_strand_id
1 'polypeptide(L)'
;MASNGTTHETGQIWSGAGKTQDELMLKDECILVNYMDEVIGHNNKYNCHKFVPGQPRGLLHRAFSVLLFDHENRLLLQQRAKTKITFPLVWTNTCCSHPLYGMKPCEVDMPDAIAGGDPKGVKAAAVRKLGHELGIPANELDASRFKFLTRVHYWAIDVGTYGDEAVWGEHEIDHILLYRLNAGEKLTVEPNPEEVEAIRWLGSEELKEAMNGKGDMPLWSPWFRIINERLLDVWWKDLDAALNTDKYVDVSSIHRFDTAPEFHGGLGNAKPVLEEVAKAEVAALKEGGEDQRRKVVLQAEHEDRIVGFVGRGKAEVADSAGDVKQGGYGKVPTHKNSKLDQLMRPLEIVSALRLKCTGLLENNVKGQTDEDVEFCDDMLGKVSRSFAAVIRQLPTQLGIDICVFYLVLRALDTVEDDMEAYKGREAEKQAELISFGEKRLSDPNCSIKGVGAADEKTLVENFGRVARVFAKLPEGSRQVIKDITDKMGAGMAEYVSADLAQGTVDQAAYDRYCHMVAGLVGEGLTGIFVASGMENKDLTGQGERVWPFCADPHTEPANLGLANSMGLFLQKTNIIRDYLEDYVDGRAFWPQSVWKSYACSNDLGEFALPTSHGAGTLLPVKGGEVLAKGVGVQALMCLNHLVADALELVPDSLEYLERVQTPSIYRFCAIPQVMAIATLVACFDNPLVFTGVVKIRKGLTARLIVACCDGPNAVHCWFRQFAEEILAQSDTCVGAGGPVGKRLKEACKRILERTEKRSQNWSGKQTQAQKVSEA
;
A
#
# COMPACT_ATOMS: atom_id res chain seq x y z
N MET A 1 3.97 24.71 31.03
CA MET A 1 5.04 25.50 30.40
C MET A 1 6.37 24.81 30.62
N ALA A 2 6.79 24.05 29.61
CA ALA A 2 8.15 23.56 29.32
C ALA A 2 7.97 22.76 28.02
N SER A 3 8.05 23.48 26.90
CA SER A 3 7.86 22.97 25.54
C SER A 3 9.09 22.16 25.12
N ASN A 4 8.96 20.84 24.99
CA ASN A 4 9.95 20.05 24.26
C ASN A 4 9.60 20.13 22.77
N GLY A 5 10.38 20.94 22.07
CA GLY A 5 10.20 21.31 20.69
C GLY A 5 10.23 20.11 19.75
N THR A 6 9.27 20.12 18.84
CA THR A 6 9.54 19.75 17.45
C THR A 6 10.85 20.40 17.04
N THR A 7 11.84 19.60 16.65
CA THR A 7 12.91 20.08 15.78
C THR A 7 12.25 20.44 14.45
N HIS A 8 11.68 21.64 14.38
CA HIS A 8 11.73 22.39 13.14
C HIS A 8 13.21 22.49 12.81
N GLU A 9 13.67 21.65 11.88
CA GLU A 9 15.00 21.78 11.33
C GLU A 9 15.17 23.22 10.86
N THR A 10 15.99 23.94 11.61
CA THR A 10 16.58 25.19 11.18
C THR A 10 17.26 24.88 9.85
N GLY A 11 16.66 25.30 8.73
CA GLY A 11 17.28 25.14 7.42
C GLY A 11 18.68 25.75 7.44
N GLN A 12 19.67 24.90 7.66
CA GLN A 12 21.10 25.17 7.64
C GLN A 12 21.62 24.77 6.27
N ILE A 13 22.48 25.61 5.71
CA ILE A 13 23.09 25.45 4.39
C ILE A 13 23.99 24.21 4.42
N TRP A 14 23.53 23.11 3.83
CA TRP A 14 24.40 21.98 3.50
C TRP A 14 25.24 22.35 2.27
N SER A 15 26.56 22.36 2.42
CA SER A 15 27.49 22.43 1.29
C SER A 15 28.20 21.08 1.16
N GLY A 16 28.09 20.46 -0.02
CA GLY A 16 28.84 19.23 -0.35
C GLY A 16 30.35 19.42 -0.46
N ALA A 17 30.88 20.63 -0.19
CA ALA A 17 32.30 20.91 -0.26
C ALA A 17 33.11 20.08 0.76
N GLY A 18 34.14 19.37 0.26
CA GLY A 18 35.01 18.53 1.09
C GLY A 18 34.36 17.25 1.60
N LYS A 19 33.33 16.76 0.91
CA LYS A 19 32.59 15.55 1.25
C LYS A 19 32.86 14.42 0.27
N THR A 20 33.04 13.23 0.82
CA THR A 20 33.23 12.05 -0.04
C THR A 20 31.94 11.73 -0.80
N GLN A 21 32.06 10.98 -1.89
CA GLN A 21 30.89 10.52 -2.64
C GLN A 21 29.94 9.68 -1.76
N ASP A 22 30.47 8.85 -0.86
CA ASP A 22 29.66 8.08 0.10
C ASP A 22 28.85 8.99 1.04
N GLU A 23 29.44 10.07 1.55
CA GLU A 23 28.74 11.02 2.41
C GLU A 23 27.63 11.76 1.64
N LEU A 24 27.89 12.13 0.39
CA LEU A 24 26.89 12.78 -0.48
C LEU A 24 25.73 11.84 -0.77
N MET A 25 25.99 10.55 -0.99
CA MET A 25 24.94 9.55 -1.23
C MET A 25 23.93 9.45 -0.08
N LEU A 26 24.37 9.64 1.15
CA LEU A 26 23.51 9.52 2.33
C LEU A 26 22.86 10.84 2.75
N LYS A 27 23.40 11.99 2.34
CA LYS A 27 22.95 13.32 2.77
C LYS A 27 22.14 14.08 1.74
N ASP A 28 22.42 13.88 0.46
CA ASP A 28 21.67 14.56 -0.59
C ASP A 28 20.28 13.92 -0.71
N GLU A 29 19.25 14.71 -0.42
CA GLU A 29 17.84 14.30 -0.50
C GLU A 29 17.28 14.63 -1.89
N CYS A 30 17.24 13.61 -2.77
CA CYS A 30 16.65 13.71 -4.10
C CYS A 30 15.13 13.86 -4.01
N ILE A 31 14.56 14.65 -4.91
CA ILE A 31 13.10 14.86 -5.00
C ILE A 31 12.49 13.68 -5.76
N LEU A 32 11.64 12.90 -5.08
CA LEU A 32 10.89 11.81 -5.71
C LEU A 32 9.71 12.37 -6.49
N VAL A 33 9.51 11.86 -7.70
CA VAL A 33 8.40 12.27 -8.58
C VAL A 33 7.66 11.06 -9.16
N ASN A 34 6.40 11.27 -9.53
CA ASN A 34 5.64 10.28 -10.30
C ASN A 34 5.89 10.43 -11.81
N TYR A 35 5.27 9.60 -12.64
CA TYR A 35 5.47 9.64 -14.09
C TYR A 35 4.95 10.93 -14.76
N MET A 36 4.22 11.78 -14.03
CA MET A 36 3.74 13.10 -14.46
C MET A 36 4.63 14.25 -13.95
N ASP A 37 5.81 13.96 -13.38
CA ASP A 37 6.73 14.95 -12.79
C ASP A 37 6.11 15.73 -11.60
N GLU A 38 5.18 15.09 -10.90
CA GLU A 38 4.62 15.65 -9.68
C GLU A 38 5.43 15.17 -8.48
N VAL A 39 5.75 16.10 -7.59
CA VAL A 39 6.51 15.80 -6.37
C VAL A 39 5.67 14.88 -5.49
N ILE A 40 6.15 13.65 -5.31
CA ILE A 40 5.55 12.68 -4.39
C ILE A 40 6.29 12.61 -3.07
N GLY A 41 7.55 13.04 -2.98
CA GLY A 41 8.31 12.98 -1.72
C GLY A 41 9.78 13.27 -1.91
N HIS A 42 10.61 12.74 -1.01
CA HIS A 42 12.06 12.78 -1.15
C HIS A 42 12.71 11.52 -0.56
N ASN A 43 13.93 11.21 -1.00
CA ASN A 43 14.75 10.15 -0.42
C ASN A 43 16.23 10.44 -0.66
N ASN A 44 17.11 9.86 0.14
CA ASN A 44 18.53 10.04 -0.07
C ASN A 44 18.99 9.46 -1.41
N LYS A 45 20.04 10.06 -1.96
CA LYS A 45 20.60 9.73 -3.27
C LYS A 45 21.00 8.25 -3.36
N TYR A 46 21.49 7.67 -2.27
CA TYR A 46 21.83 6.25 -2.18
C TYR A 46 20.65 5.35 -2.53
N ASN A 47 19.50 5.56 -1.89
CA ASN A 47 18.30 4.77 -2.15
C ASN A 47 17.75 5.03 -3.55
N CYS A 48 17.88 6.26 -4.06
CA CYS A 48 17.41 6.59 -5.40
C CYS A 48 18.18 5.87 -6.51
N HIS A 49 19.51 5.77 -6.36
CA HIS A 49 20.40 5.26 -7.40
C HIS A 49 20.76 3.77 -7.23
N LYS A 50 20.35 3.14 -6.12
CA LYS A 50 20.63 1.74 -5.86
C LYS A 50 19.44 0.86 -6.23
N PHE A 51 19.65 0.02 -7.24
CA PHE A 51 18.65 -0.89 -7.78
C PHE A 51 18.65 -2.17 -6.94
N VAL A 52 17.45 -2.65 -6.59
CA VAL A 52 17.27 -3.77 -5.65
C VAL A 52 16.21 -4.76 -6.17
N PRO A 53 16.21 -6.03 -5.71
CA PRO A 53 15.18 -6.99 -6.12
C PRO A 53 13.78 -6.49 -5.73
N GLY A 54 12.93 -6.25 -6.73
CA GLY A 54 11.59 -5.69 -6.55
C GLY A 54 11.47 -4.20 -6.86
N GLN A 55 12.57 -3.54 -7.21
CA GLN A 55 12.57 -2.20 -7.78
C GLN A 55 13.62 -2.09 -8.90
N PRO A 56 13.33 -2.68 -10.08
CA PRO A 56 14.33 -2.92 -11.10
C PRO A 56 14.83 -1.67 -11.84
N ARG A 57 14.18 -0.50 -11.67
CA ARG A 57 14.63 0.81 -12.19
C ARG A 57 15.12 1.76 -11.09
N GLY A 58 15.16 1.36 -9.81
CA GLY A 58 15.37 2.33 -8.73
C GLY A 58 14.19 3.29 -8.55
N LEU A 59 14.32 4.28 -7.66
CA LEU A 59 13.27 5.26 -7.39
C LEU A 59 13.29 6.35 -8.45
N LEU A 60 12.13 6.67 -9.04
CA LEU A 60 12.02 7.80 -9.94
C LEU A 60 12.20 9.11 -9.18
N HIS A 61 13.14 9.93 -9.65
CA HIS A 61 13.47 11.21 -9.02
C HIS A 61 13.79 12.28 -10.06
N ARG A 62 13.73 13.55 -9.65
CA ARG A 62 14.00 14.67 -10.54
C ARG A 62 15.51 14.91 -10.68
N ALA A 63 15.93 15.23 -11.89
CA ALA A 63 17.29 15.61 -12.24
C ALA A 63 17.30 16.85 -13.15
N PHE A 64 18.49 17.36 -13.46
CA PHE A 64 18.70 18.39 -14.48
C PHE A 64 20.00 18.19 -15.25
N SER A 65 19.99 18.66 -16.49
CA SER A 65 21.11 18.68 -17.41
C SER A 65 21.37 20.09 -17.90
N VAL A 66 22.55 20.63 -17.60
CA VAL A 66 23.03 21.90 -18.16
C VAL A 66 23.82 21.64 -19.43
N LEU A 67 23.51 22.41 -20.48
CA LEU A 67 24.25 22.52 -21.72
C LEU A 67 24.76 23.96 -21.86
N LEU A 68 26.03 24.15 -21.51
CA LEU A 68 26.68 25.47 -21.48
C LEU A 68 27.52 25.69 -22.74
N PHE A 69 27.15 26.72 -23.49
CA PHE A 69 27.82 27.12 -24.72
C PHE A 69 28.71 28.34 -24.50
N ASP A 70 29.85 28.38 -25.19
CA ASP A 70 30.62 29.61 -25.32
C ASP A 70 30.04 30.51 -26.41
N HIS A 71 30.65 31.69 -26.57
CA HIS A 71 30.25 32.66 -27.60
C HIS A 71 30.51 32.19 -29.05
N GLU A 72 31.28 31.11 -29.24
CA GLU A 72 31.54 30.46 -30.54
C GLU A 72 30.59 29.26 -30.77
N ASN A 73 29.57 29.11 -29.91
CA ASN A 73 28.61 28.01 -29.92
C ASN A 73 29.26 26.62 -29.77
N ARG A 74 30.40 26.51 -29.08
CA ARG A 74 30.96 25.23 -28.63
C ARG A 74 30.33 24.86 -27.28
N LEU A 75 30.05 23.59 -27.08
CA LEU A 75 29.50 23.04 -25.84
C LEU A 75 30.62 22.63 -24.88
N LEU A 76 30.52 23.04 -23.62
CA LEU A 76 31.38 22.54 -22.55
C LEU A 76 30.95 21.14 -22.14
N LEU A 77 31.85 20.19 -22.23
CA LEU A 77 31.69 18.80 -21.81
C LEU A 77 32.62 18.50 -20.65
N GLN A 78 32.21 17.55 -19.81
CA GLN A 78 33.04 17.03 -18.74
C GLN A 78 33.15 15.50 -18.81
N GLN A 79 34.29 14.98 -18.38
CA GLN A 79 34.47 13.58 -18.03
C GLN A 79 34.28 13.43 -16.53
N ARG A 80 33.39 12.53 -16.13
CA ARG A 80 33.12 12.26 -14.71
C ARG A 80 34.37 11.71 -14.02
N ALA A 81 34.64 12.15 -12.79
CA ALA A 81 35.76 11.65 -12.00
C ALA A 81 35.67 10.13 -11.77
N LYS A 82 36.83 9.49 -11.63
CA LYS A 82 36.93 8.06 -11.29
C LYS A 82 36.32 7.69 -9.92
N THR A 83 36.18 8.67 -9.03
CA THR A 83 35.65 8.50 -7.67
C THR A 83 34.12 8.46 -7.63
N LYS A 84 33.43 8.80 -8.72
CA LYS A 84 31.96 8.75 -8.80
C LYS A 84 31.46 7.32 -8.61
N ILE A 85 30.37 7.18 -7.85
CA ILE A 85 29.73 5.87 -7.65
C ILE A 85 28.94 5.47 -8.90
N THR A 86 28.15 6.37 -9.48
CA THR A 86 27.43 6.08 -10.73
C THR A 86 28.20 6.61 -11.93
N PHE A 87 28.39 5.75 -12.93
CA PHE A 87 29.00 6.04 -14.22
C PHE A 87 30.33 6.83 -14.12
N PRO A 88 31.36 6.32 -13.41
CA PRO A 88 32.69 6.94 -13.42
C PRO A 88 33.29 6.96 -14.82
N LEU A 89 34.14 7.96 -15.11
CA LEU A 89 34.95 8.09 -16.33
C LEU A 89 34.19 8.25 -17.66
N VAL A 90 32.86 8.26 -17.67
CA VAL A 90 32.09 8.57 -18.89
C VAL A 90 32.11 10.07 -19.18
N TRP A 91 32.16 10.42 -20.46
CA TRP A 91 31.95 11.79 -20.94
C TRP A 91 30.46 12.13 -20.97
N THR A 92 30.13 13.37 -20.62
CA THR A 92 28.76 13.86 -20.51
C THR A 92 28.68 15.36 -20.84
N ASN A 93 27.46 15.92 -20.93
CA ASN A 93 27.21 17.36 -20.99
C ASN A 93 27.80 18.11 -19.78
N THR A 94 27.74 19.45 -19.84
CA THR A 94 28.41 20.36 -18.91
C THR A 94 28.28 19.98 -17.44
N CYS A 95 27.06 19.78 -16.94
CA CYS A 95 26.80 19.43 -15.55
C CYS A 95 25.45 18.71 -15.47
N CYS A 96 25.40 17.59 -14.73
CA CYS A 96 24.19 16.79 -14.51
C CYS A 96 24.05 16.47 -13.04
N SER A 97 22.93 16.82 -12.44
CA SER A 97 22.71 16.55 -11.02
C SER A 97 21.24 16.67 -10.65
N HIS A 98 20.98 16.83 -9.36
CA HIS A 98 19.65 16.77 -8.77
C HIS A 98 19.33 18.11 -8.11
N PRO A 99 18.13 18.66 -8.32
CA PRO A 99 17.56 19.58 -7.35
C PRO A 99 17.31 18.80 -6.05
N LEU A 100 17.65 19.40 -4.91
CA LEU A 100 17.58 18.72 -3.62
C LEU A 100 16.48 19.29 -2.72
N TYR A 101 15.79 18.40 -2.01
CA TYR A 101 14.82 18.77 -0.99
C TYR A 101 15.52 19.45 0.21
N GLY A 102 14.84 20.43 0.84
CA GLY A 102 15.35 21.13 2.03
C GLY A 102 16.40 22.23 1.77
N MET A 103 16.74 22.51 0.51
CA MET A 103 17.75 23.52 0.15
C MET A 103 17.24 24.97 0.29
N LYS A 104 18.19 25.90 0.47
CA LYS A 104 17.97 27.35 0.44
C LYS A 104 18.99 28.02 -0.51
N PRO A 105 18.55 28.75 -1.56
CA PRO A 105 17.16 28.93 -2.00
C PRO A 105 16.46 27.58 -2.31
N CYS A 106 15.13 27.57 -2.26
CA CYS A 106 14.34 26.36 -2.50
C CYS A 106 14.63 25.81 -3.90
N GLU A 107 14.97 24.53 -4.00
CA GLU A 107 15.22 23.84 -5.28
C GLU A 107 14.03 22.98 -5.73
N VAL A 108 12.94 22.96 -4.96
CA VAL A 108 11.72 22.20 -5.27
C VAL A 108 10.77 23.06 -6.10
N ASP A 109 10.64 22.74 -7.39
CA ASP A 109 9.63 23.32 -8.29
C ASP A 109 8.33 22.51 -8.26
N MET A 110 7.20 23.19 -8.07
CA MET A 110 5.85 22.59 -8.17
C MET A 110 5.34 22.63 -9.63
N PRO A 111 4.32 21.83 -10.00
CA PRO A 111 3.81 21.78 -11.38
C PRO A 111 3.53 23.14 -12.02
N ASP A 112 2.96 24.10 -11.28
CA ASP A 112 2.67 25.44 -11.79
C ASP A 112 3.93 26.22 -12.19
N ALA A 113 5.03 26.06 -11.46
CA ALA A 113 6.30 26.71 -11.79
C ALA A 113 6.89 26.17 -13.10
N ILE A 114 6.74 24.86 -13.32
CA ILE A 114 7.19 24.17 -14.54
C ILE A 114 6.30 24.57 -15.72
N ALA A 115 4.98 24.59 -15.53
CA ALA A 115 4.02 25.04 -16.54
C ALA A 115 4.25 26.50 -16.96
N GLY A 116 4.75 27.34 -16.04
CA GLY A 116 5.16 28.71 -16.31
C GLY A 116 6.45 28.86 -17.13
N GLY A 117 7.16 27.76 -17.43
CA GLY A 117 8.38 27.77 -18.26
C GLY A 117 9.64 28.33 -17.56
N ASP A 118 9.58 28.58 -16.26
CA ASP A 118 10.68 29.15 -15.47
C ASP A 118 10.89 28.37 -14.15
N PRO A 119 11.40 27.14 -14.20
CA PRO A 119 11.67 26.33 -12.99
C PRO A 119 12.86 26.91 -12.21
N LYS A 120 12.58 27.82 -11.28
CA LYS A 120 13.58 28.55 -10.50
C LYS A 120 14.39 27.65 -9.58
N GLY A 121 13.77 26.60 -9.04
CA GLY A 121 14.42 25.65 -8.16
C GLY A 121 15.52 24.88 -8.88
N VAL A 122 15.22 24.33 -10.05
CA VAL A 122 16.18 23.64 -10.91
C VAL A 122 17.30 24.58 -11.36
N LYS A 123 17.00 25.84 -11.70
CA LYS A 123 18.03 26.84 -12.04
C LYS A 123 18.97 27.14 -10.86
N ALA A 124 18.42 27.23 -9.65
CA ALA A 124 19.23 27.39 -8.44
C ALA A 124 20.13 26.18 -8.19
N ALA A 125 19.60 24.97 -8.37
CA ALA A 125 20.36 23.73 -8.29
C ALA A 125 21.50 23.69 -9.32
N ALA A 126 21.24 24.13 -10.56
CA ALA A 126 22.25 24.23 -11.62
C ALA A 126 23.39 25.17 -11.24
N VAL A 127 23.10 26.37 -10.73
CA VAL A 127 24.14 27.31 -10.26
C VAL A 127 24.97 26.69 -9.14
N ARG A 128 24.33 26.06 -8.14
CA ARG A 128 25.02 25.37 -7.04
C ARG A 128 25.96 24.28 -7.56
N LYS A 129 25.48 23.44 -8.47
CA LYS A 129 26.21 22.26 -8.95
C LYS A 129 27.28 22.59 -9.98
N LEU A 130 27.11 23.62 -10.81
CA LEU A 130 28.19 24.17 -11.63
C LEU A 130 29.33 24.69 -10.74
N GLY A 131 29.01 25.32 -9.61
CA GLY A 131 30.03 25.70 -8.62
C GLY A 131 30.69 24.50 -7.95
N HIS A 132 29.94 23.45 -7.63
CA HIS A 132 30.49 22.25 -6.98
C HIS A 132 31.35 21.38 -7.93
N GLU A 133 30.92 21.15 -9.17
CA GLU A 133 31.61 20.25 -10.12
C GLU A 133 32.71 20.98 -10.88
N LEU A 134 32.42 22.17 -11.41
CA LEU A 134 33.32 22.90 -12.31
C LEU A 134 34.01 24.09 -11.64
N GLY A 135 33.77 24.34 -10.36
CA GLY A 135 34.35 25.47 -9.63
C GLY A 135 33.86 26.84 -10.09
N ILE A 136 32.76 26.90 -10.88
CA ILE A 136 32.25 28.16 -11.43
C ILE A 136 31.61 29.00 -10.31
N PRO A 137 32.14 30.20 -10.00
CA PRO A 137 31.58 31.03 -8.94
C PRO A 137 30.13 31.44 -9.25
N ALA A 138 29.25 31.33 -8.27
CA ALA A 138 27.83 31.61 -8.46
C ALA A 138 27.53 33.05 -8.94
N ASN A 139 28.40 34.02 -8.64
CA ASN A 139 28.28 35.41 -9.10
C ASN A 139 28.67 35.63 -10.57
N GLU A 140 29.31 34.66 -11.21
CA GLU A 140 29.60 34.68 -12.65
C GLU A 140 28.47 34.07 -13.49
N LEU A 141 27.47 33.46 -12.83
CA LEU A 141 26.29 32.89 -13.45
C LEU A 141 25.07 33.76 -13.16
N ASP A 142 24.33 34.11 -14.20
CA ASP A 142 23.01 34.74 -14.05
C ASP A 142 21.92 33.67 -14.16
N ALA A 143 21.29 33.34 -13.03
CA ALA A 143 20.23 32.34 -12.97
C ALA A 143 19.08 32.63 -13.97
N SER A 144 18.82 33.90 -14.29
CA SER A 144 17.75 34.28 -15.23
C SER A 144 18.06 33.93 -16.69
N ARG A 145 19.34 33.76 -17.03
CA ARG A 145 19.81 33.41 -18.39
C ARG A 145 19.79 31.91 -18.68
N PHE A 146 19.55 31.07 -17.68
CA PHE A 146 19.27 29.66 -17.94
C PHE A 146 17.94 29.54 -18.67
N LYS A 147 17.96 28.98 -19.87
CA LYS A 147 16.76 28.71 -20.63
C LYS A 147 16.32 27.27 -20.38
N PHE A 148 15.13 27.09 -19.85
CA PHE A 148 14.52 25.76 -19.72
C PHE A 148 13.90 25.36 -21.07
N LEU A 149 14.20 24.15 -21.53
CA LEU A 149 13.77 23.64 -22.84
C LEU A 149 12.65 22.61 -22.68
N THR A 150 12.90 21.50 -21.98
CA THR A 150 11.95 20.40 -21.85
C THR A 150 12.36 19.45 -20.71
N ARG A 151 11.59 18.36 -20.53
CA ARG A 151 11.85 17.27 -19.59
C ARG A 151 12.03 15.94 -20.33
N VAL A 152 12.97 15.14 -19.84
CA VAL A 152 13.30 13.82 -20.39
C VAL A 152 13.17 12.76 -19.30
N HIS A 153 12.35 11.74 -19.52
CA HIS A 153 12.23 10.60 -18.63
C HIS A 153 13.01 9.41 -19.18
N TYR A 154 14.03 8.96 -18.44
CA TYR A 154 14.86 7.82 -18.83
C TYR A 154 15.24 6.96 -17.61
N TRP A 155 15.80 5.79 -17.89
CA TRP A 155 16.48 4.98 -16.88
C TRP A 155 17.70 4.28 -17.50
N ALA A 156 18.72 4.03 -16.67
CA ALA A 156 19.94 3.34 -17.05
C ALA A 156 20.60 2.68 -15.84
N ILE A 157 21.17 1.50 -16.04
CA ILE A 157 22.05 0.88 -15.05
C ILE A 157 23.51 0.89 -15.51
N ASP A 158 24.43 0.98 -14.55
CA ASP A 158 25.86 1.12 -14.79
C ASP A 158 26.56 -0.25 -14.97
N VAL A 159 26.13 -0.96 -16.01
CA VAL A 159 26.73 -2.24 -16.43
C VAL A 159 28.18 -2.05 -16.87
N GLY A 160 28.52 -0.89 -17.43
CA GLY A 160 29.88 -0.56 -17.86
C GLY A 160 30.90 -0.63 -16.72
N THR A 161 30.51 -0.17 -15.53
CA THR A 161 31.38 -0.16 -14.33
C THR A 161 31.28 -1.44 -13.52
N TYR A 162 30.06 -1.97 -13.35
CA TYR A 162 29.79 -3.04 -12.38
C TYR A 162 29.49 -4.42 -13.02
N GLY A 163 29.43 -4.51 -14.35
CA GLY A 163 29.11 -5.74 -15.07
C GLY A 163 27.67 -6.21 -14.89
N ASP A 164 27.41 -7.49 -15.11
CA ASP A 164 26.07 -8.09 -15.08
C ASP A 164 25.40 -8.04 -13.69
N GLU A 165 26.19 -7.87 -12.63
CA GLU A 165 25.73 -7.74 -11.24
C GLU A 165 25.55 -6.28 -10.80
N ALA A 166 25.47 -5.34 -11.75
CA ALA A 166 25.29 -3.93 -11.45
C ALA A 166 24.06 -3.69 -10.55
N VAL A 167 24.27 -2.87 -9.52
CA VAL A 167 23.23 -2.42 -8.58
C VAL A 167 23.10 -0.90 -8.55
N TRP A 168 23.87 -0.19 -9.39
CA TRP A 168 23.94 1.25 -9.43
C TRP A 168 23.42 1.75 -10.78
N GLY A 169 22.54 2.73 -10.75
CA GLY A 169 21.90 3.28 -11.93
C GLY A 169 21.12 4.55 -11.60
N GLU A 170 20.33 5.01 -12.57
CA GLU A 170 19.53 6.23 -12.53
C GLU A 170 18.16 5.96 -13.17
N HIS A 171 17.11 6.59 -12.62
CA HIS A 171 15.76 6.62 -13.18
C HIS A 171 15.18 7.98 -12.87
N GLU A 172 15.14 8.82 -13.90
CA GLU A 172 15.12 10.26 -13.72
C GLU A 172 14.15 10.93 -14.67
N ILE A 173 13.49 11.99 -14.18
CA ILE A 173 12.92 13.05 -15.00
C ILE A 173 13.90 14.21 -15.02
N ASP A 174 14.62 14.34 -16.12
CA ASP A 174 15.71 15.27 -16.33
C ASP A 174 15.23 16.58 -16.97
N HIS A 175 15.46 17.70 -16.30
CA HIS A 175 15.14 19.05 -16.78
C HIS A 175 16.29 19.64 -17.59
N ILE A 176 16.04 19.95 -18.86
CA ILE A 176 17.08 20.42 -19.77
C ILE A 176 17.21 21.94 -19.71
N LEU A 177 18.41 22.42 -19.37
CA LEU A 177 18.76 23.84 -19.30
C LEU A 177 19.86 24.20 -20.30
N LEU A 178 19.65 25.25 -21.09
CA LEU A 178 20.69 25.87 -21.92
C LEU A 178 21.23 27.13 -21.25
N TYR A 179 22.52 27.37 -21.40
CA TYR A 179 23.18 28.63 -21.02
C TYR A 179 24.21 28.98 -22.08
N ARG A 180 24.34 30.25 -22.48
CA ARG A 180 25.38 30.68 -23.42
C ARG A 180 26.08 31.94 -22.95
N LEU A 181 27.41 31.94 -23.06
CA LEU A 181 28.25 33.10 -22.79
C LEU A 181 28.11 34.16 -23.89
N ASN A 182 28.08 35.42 -23.49
CA ASN A 182 28.15 36.53 -24.44
C ASN A 182 29.59 36.72 -24.93
N ALA A 183 29.75 37.41 -26.07
CA ALA A 183 31.07 37.78 -26.56
C ALA A 183 31.83 38.60 -25.50
N GLY A 184 33.03 38.12 -25.14
CA GLY A 184 33.87 38.75 -24.12
C GLY A 184 33.61 38.29 -22.67
N GLU A 185 32.52 37.56 -22.41
CA GLU A 185 32.33 36.88 -21.12
C GLU A 185 33.28 35.66 -21.02
N LYS A 186 33.84 35.45 -19.83
CA LYS A 186 34.63 34.27 -19.49
C LYS A 186 34.17 33.78 -18.13
N LEU A 187 34.12 32.46 -17.96
CA LEU A 187 33.88 31.83 -16.68
C LEU A 187 35.20 31.32 -16.10
N THR A 188 35.36 31.47 -14.79
CA THR A 188 36.33 30.74 -14.00
C THR A 188 35.89 29.28 -13.95
N VAL A 189 36.73 28.38 -14.45
CA VAL A 189 36.46 26.93 -14.45
C VAL A 189 37.64 26.24 -13.76
N GLU A 190 37.40 25.79 -12.53
CA GLU A 190 38.35 25.07 -11.68
C GLU A 190 37.71 23.74 -11.25
N PRO A 191 37.78 22.70 -12.10
CA PRO A 191 37.04 21.47 -11.86
C PRO A 191 37.42 20.80 -10.54
N ASN A 192 36.42 20.37 -9.78
CA ASN A 192 36.62 19.61 -8.56
C ASN A 192 37.11 18.20 -8.92
N PRO A 193 38.31 17.78 -8.48
CA PRO A 193 38.88 16.48 -8.85
C PRO A 193 38.09 15.27 -8.34
N GLU A 194 37.20 15.45 -7.36
CA GLU A 194 36.30 14.37 -6.90
C GLU A 194 35.05 14.20 -7.77
N GLU A 195 34.76 15.18 -8.64
CA GLU A 195 33.58 15.22 -9.52
C GLU A 195 33.95 15.12 -11.00
N VAL A 196 35.07 15.73 -11.41
CA VAL A 196 35.46 15.92 -12.81
C VAL A 196 36.91 15.51 -13.06
N GLU A 197 37.13 14.60 -14.01
CA GLU A 197 38.46 14.14 -14.44
C GLU A 197 39.05 15.06 -15.53
N ALA A 198 38.21 15.52 -16.47
CA ALA A 198 38.63 16.32 -17.61
C ALA A 198 37.48 17.18 -18.16
N ILE A 199 37.81 18.25 -18.88
CA ILE A 199 36.84 19.11 -19.58
C ILE A 199 37.25 19.34 -21.03
N ARG A 200 36.27 19.55 -21.92
CA ARG A 200 36.50 19.92 -23.34
C ARG A 200 35.42 20.84 -23.87
N TRP A 201 35.80 21.73 -24.77
CA TRP A 201 34.89 22.53 -25.59
C TRP A 201 34.86 21.95 -26.99
N LEU A 202 33.69 21.51 -27.46
CA LEU A 202 33.52 20.95 -28.80
C LEU A 202 32.42 21.66 -29.58
N GLY A 203 32.65 21.90 -30.87
CA GLY A 203 31.61 22.27 -31.82
C GLY A 203 30.70 21.09 -32.18
N SER A 204 29.59 21.36 -32.87
CA SER A 204 28.57 20.35 -33.21
C SER A 204 29.14 19.18 -34.03
N GLU A 205 29.96 19.46 -35.04
CA GLU A 205 30.55 18.41 -35.89
C GLU A 205 31.64 17.62 -35.15
N GLU A 206 32.47 18.29 -34.34
CA GLU A 206 33.48 17.64 -33.49
C GLU A 206 32.83 16.69 -32.47
N LEU A 207 31.70 17.09 -31.88
CA LEU A 207 30.95 16.24 -30.96
C LEU A 207 30.40 15.00 -31.68
N LYS A 208 29.83 15.15 -32.88
CA LYS A 208 29.34 14.01 -33.68
C LYS A 208 30.46 13.04 -34.00
N GLU A 209 31.63 13.53 -34.38
CA GLU A 209 32.82 12.69 -34.62
C GLU A 209 33.28 11.96 -33.36
N ALA A 210 33.31 12.66 -32.21
CA ALA A 210 33.71 12.08 -30.93
C ALA A 210 32.74 10.98 -30.46
N MET A 211 31.42 11.18 -30.63
CA MET A 211 30.40 10.20 -30.24
C MET A 211 30.31 8.99 -31.19
N ASN A 212 30.78 9.12 -32.44
CA ASN A 212 30.84 8.02 -33.41
C ASN A 212 31.97 6.98 -33.10
N GLY A 213 32.64 7.09 -31.95
CA GLY A 213 33.63 6.10 -31.48
C GLY A 213 34.98 6.15 -32.20
N LYS A 214 35.27 7.23 -32.95
CA LYS A 214 36.50 7.37 -33.76
C LYS A 214 37.61 8.21 -33.11
N GLY A 215 37.57 8.39 -31.78
CA GLY A 215 38.49 9.28 -31.07
C GLY A 215 38.91 8.81 -29.68
N ASP A 216 39.47 9.72 -28.89
CA ASP A 216 39.97 9.52 -27.53
C ASP A 216 38.90 9.67 -26.43
N MET A 217 37.61 9.76 -26.83
CA MET A 217 36.44 9.86 -25.96
C MET A 217 35.52 8.64 -26.16
N PRO A 218 35.91 7.43 -25.70
CA PRO A 218 35.21 6.19 -26.06
C PRO A 218 33.94 5.91 -25.24
N LEU A 219 33.80 6.51 -24.06
CA LEU A 219 32.71 6.25 -23.13
C LEU A 219 31.86 7.49 -22.93
N TRP A 220 30.55 7.34 -23.11
CA TRP A 220 29.57 8.42 -23.03
C TRP A 220 28.43 8.01 -22.11
N SER A 221 27.92 8.95 -21.34
CA SER A 221 26.78 8.70 -20.45
C SER A 221 25.51 8.33 -21.24
N PRO A 222 24.66 7.43 -20.72
CA PRO A 222 23.44 7.01 -21.40
C PRO A 222 22.47 8.18 -21.67
N TRP A 223 22.32 9.09 -20.70
CA TRP A 223 21.41 10.24 -20.82
C TRP A 223 21.91 11.24 -21.87
N PHE A 224 23.21 11.52 -21.93
CA PHE A 224 23.73 12.47 -22.91
C PHE A 224 23.64 11.90 -24.34
N ARG A 225 23.75 10.58 -24.53
CA ARG A 225 23.43 9.93 -25.81
C ARG A 225 21.99 10.22 -26.24
N ILE A 226 21.03 10.02 -25.34
CA ILE A 226 19.62 10.33 -25.60
C ILE A 226 19.45 11.81 -25.98
N ILE A 227 19.96 12.74 -25.14
CA ILE A 227 19.84 14.18 -25.38
C ILE A 227 20.46 14.55 -26.73
N ASN A 228 21.67 14.05 -27.02
CA ASN A 228 22.38 14.36 -28.26
C ASN A 228 21.63 13.85 -29.50
N GLU A 229 21.25 12.58 -29.51
CA GLU A 229 20.65 11.90 -30.67
C GLU A 229 19.21 12.33 -30.95
N ARG A 230 18.45 12.67 -29.90
CA ARG A 230 17.02 12.95 -30.02
C ARG A 230 16.66 14.43 -30.04
N LEU A 231 17.46 15.29 -29.38
CA LEU A 231 17.05 16.67 -29.08
C LEU A 231 18.09 17.73 -29.48
N LEU A 232 19.35 17.54 -29.10
CA LEU A 232 20.38 18.58 -29.14
C LEU A 232 20.70 19.09 -30.55
N ASP A 233 20.78 18.22 -31.55
CA ASP A 233 21.12 18.61 -32.94
C ASP A 233 20.11 19.62 -33.51
N VAL A 234 18.84 19.55 -33.08
CA VAL A 234 17.80 20.51 -33.50
C VAL A 234 18.02 21.88 -32.86
N TRP A 235 18.32 21.91 -31.56
CA TRP A 235 18.55 23.17 -30.83
C TRP A 235 19.85 23.84 -31.25
N TRP A 236 20.92 23.07 -31.47
CA TRP A 236 22.23 23.61 -31.82
C TRP A 236 22.22 24.29 -33.19
N LYS A 237 21.47 23.75 -34.17
CA LYS A 237 21.32 24.35 -35.51
C LYS A 237 20.65 25.73 -35.49
N ASP A 238 19.86 26.02 -34.46
CA ASP A 238 19.13 27.29 -34.29
C ASP A 238 19.27 27.80 -32.85
N LEU A 239 20.52 27.83 -32.35
CA LEU A 239 20.83 28.09 -30.94
C LEU A 239 20.36 29.48 -30.48
N ASP A 240 20.37 30.47 -31.38
CA ASP A 240 19.84 31.80 -31.10
C ASP A 240 18.34 31.76 -30.79
N ALA A 241 17.53 31.04 -31.57
CA ALA A 241 16.11 30.89 -31.27
C ALA A 241 15.89 30.02 -30.03
N ALA A 242 16.69 28.98 -29.82
CA ALA A 242 16.60 28.10 -28.65
C ALA A 242 16.83 28.86 -27.33
N LEU A 243 17.76 29.82 -27.30
CA LEU A 243 18.06 30.60 -26.09
C LEU A 243 17.14 31.82 -25.91
N ASN A 244 16.80 32.52 -27.00
CA ASN A 244 16.16 33.83 -26.91
C ASN A 244 14.64 33.82 -27.16
N THR A 245 14.06 32.68 -27.53
CA THR A 245 12.62 32.55 -27.82
C THR A 245 12.04 31.30 -27.16
N ASP A 246 10.72 31.14 -27.22
CA ASP A 246 10.02 29.93 -26.74
C ASP A 246 9.80 28.88 -27.83
N LYS A 247 10.43 29.04 -29.01
CA LYS A 247 10.23 28.15 -30.17
C LYS A 247 10.42 26.65 -29.85
N TYR A 248 11.36 26.34 -28.96
CA TYR A 248 11.73 24.97 -28.60
C TYR A 248 11.37 24.60 -27.16
N VAL A 249 10.62 25.47 -26.47
CA VAL A 249 10.19 25.23 -25.09
C VAL A 249 8.98 24.31 -25.11
N ASP A 250 9.07 23.17 -24.44
CA ASP A 250 7.96 22.25 -24.19
C ASP A 250 7.78 22.04 -22.67
N VAL A 251 6.80 22.74 -22.11
CA VAL A 251 6.39 22.63 -20.70
C VAL A 251 5.29 21.58 -20.49
N SER A 252 4.67 21.11 -21.57
CA SER A 252 3.48 20.25 -21.51
C SER A 252 3.84 18.76 -21.51
N SER A 253 4.83 18.39 -22.32
CA SER A 253 5.22 16.99 -22.51
C SER A 253 6.33 16.59 -21.55
N ILE A 254 6.48 15.27 -21.37
CA ILE A 254 7.65 14.63 -20.81
C ILE A 254 8.12 13.62 -21.87
N HIS A 255 9.30 13.81 -22.43
CA HIS A 255 9.80 12.92 -23.48
C HIS A 255 10.38 11.66 -22.85
N ARG A 256 9.73 10.51 -23.07
CA ARG A 256 10.11 9.24 -22.44
C ARG A 256 10.94 8.40 -23.41
N PHE A 257 12.12 7.99 -22.98
CA PHE A 257 13.03 7.17 -23.78
C PHE A 257 13.57 6.01 -22.95
N ASP A 258 13.61 4.83 -23.55
CA ASP A 258 14.44 3.75 -23.05
C ASP A 258 15.88 3.93 -23.58
N THR A 259 16.85 3.51 -22.77
CA THR A 259 18.26 3.54 -23.17
C THR A 259 18.58 2.41 -24.13
N ALA A 260 19.83 2.31 -24.59
CA ALA A 260 20.25 1.18 -25.38
C ALA A 260 20.21 -0.11 -24.52
N PRO A 261 19.92 -1.30 -25.09
CA PRO A 261 19.71 -2.54 -24.33
C PRO A 261 20.87 -2.94 -23.40
N GLU A 262 22.10 -2.52 -23.67
CA GLU A 262 23.24 -2.75 -22.78
C GLU A 262 23.13 -2.00 -21.44
N PHE A 263 22.32 -0.95 -21.36
CA PHE A 263 21.98 -0.23 -20.13
C PHE A 263 20.63 -0.70 -19.56
N HIS A 264 19.96 -1.64 -20.24
CA HIS A 264 18.83 -2.37 -19.68
C HIS A 264 19.38 -3.52 -18.85
N GLY A 265 19.41 -3.33 -17.53
CA GLY A 265 19.98 -4.28 -16.60
C GLY A 265 19.46 -4.05 -15.19
N GLY A 266 20.00 -4.81 -14.25
CA GLY A 266 19.50 -4.94 -12.88
C GLY A 266 18.89 -6.32 -12.67
N LEU A 267 18.34 -6.57 -11.49
CA LEU A 267 17.78 -7.87 -11.09
C LEU A 267 16.50 -8.27 -11.90
N GLY A 268 16.29 -7.67 -13.09
CA GLY A 268 15.53 -8.13 -14.27
C GLY A 268 15.17 -7.00 -15.28
N ASN A 269 14.81 -7.30 -16.55
CA ASN A 269 14.05 -6.47 -17.57
C ASN A 269 12.84 -5.61 -17.11
N ALA A 270 13.04 -4.37 -16.65
CA ALA A 270 11.97 -3.50 -16.19
C ALA A 270 10.85 -3.24 -17.23
N LYS A 271 9.60 -3.09 -16.77
CA LYS A 271 8.40 -2.85 -17.59
C LYS A 271 7.44 -1.93 -16.80
N PRO A 272 6.67 -1.05 -17.45
CA PRO A 272 6.46 -0.97 -18.90
C PRO A 272 7.62 -0.28 -19.62
N VAL A 273 7.81 -0.59 -20.90
CA VAL A 273 8.76 0.10 -21.78
C VAL A 273 8.32 1.56 -21.88
N LEU A 274 9.20 2.51 -21.56
CA LEU A 274 8.86 3.95 -21.50
C LEU A 274 8.38 4.48 -22.86
N GLU A 275 8.93 3.97 -23.97
CA GLU A 275 8.46 4.31 -25.31
C GLU A 275 7.00 3.87 -25.57
N GLU A 276 6.55 2.76 -25.00
CA GLU A 276 5.15 2.32 -25.10
C GLU A 276 4.23 3.20 -24.26
N VAL A 277 4.69 3.64 -23.08
CA VAL A 277 3.98 4.64 -22.27
C VAL A 277 3.82 5.94 -23.06
N ALA A 278 4.86 6.41 -23.75
CA ALA A 278 4.79 7.61 -24.58
C ALA A 278 3.77 7.47 -25.73
N LYS A 279 3.71 6.31 -26.39
CA LYS A 279 2.68 6.05 -27.44
C LYS A 279 1.27 6.08 -26.86
N ALA A 280 1.06 5.43 -25.71
CA ALA A 280 -0.23 5.40 -25.03
C ALA A 280 -0.66 6.80 -24.56
N GLU A 281 0.28 7.60 -24.06
CA GLU A 281 0.08 8.99 -23.65
C GLU A 281 -0.41 9.87 -24.81
N VAL A 282 0.23 9.75 -25.99
CA VAL A 282 -0.17 10.48 -27.20
C VAL A 282 -1.55 10.05 -27.71
N ALA A 283 -1.87 8.75 -27.63
CA ALA A 283 -3.19 8.25 -28.01
C ALA A 283 -4.28 8.76 -27.06
N ALA A 284 -4.06 8.66 -25.75
CA ALA A 284 -4.98 9.12 -24.71
C ALA A 284 -5.28 10.62 -24.82
N LEU A 285 -4.25 11.43 -25.10
CA LEU A 285 -4.42 12.88 -25.30
C LEU A 285 -5.33 13.20 -26.49
N LYS A 286 -5.25 12.44 -27.59
CA LYS A 286 -6.10 12.63 -28.78
C LYS A 286 -7.55 12.23 -28.55
N GLU A 287 -7.79 11.22 -27.72
CA GLU A 287 -9.12 10.62 -27.53
C GLU A 287 -9.90 11.25 -26.37
N GLY A 288 -9.23 11.64 -25.28
CA GLY A 288 -9.89 12.05 -24.03
C GLY A 288 -9.25 13.25 -23.33
N GLY A 289 -8.27 13.92 -23.94
CA GLY A 289 -7.62 15.10 -23.37
C GLY A 289 -6.70 14.78 -22.18
N GLU A 290 -6.46 15.79 -21.34
CA GLU A 290 -5.44 15.75 -20.29
C GLU A 290 -5.77 14.78 -19.15
N ASP A 291 -7.05 14.65 -18.79
CA ASP A 291 -7.48 13.73 -17.73
C ASP A 291 -7.23 12.27 -18.13
N GLN A 292 -7.53 11.92 -19.39
CA GLN A 292 -7.31 10.58 -19.91
C GLN A 292 -5.81 10.30 -20.08
N ARG A 293 -5.03 11.28 -20.54
CA ARG A 293 -3.56 11.22 -20.59
C ARG A 293 -3.00 10.87 -19.21
N ARG A 294 -3.38 11.63 -18.18
CA ARG A 294 -2.95 11.42 -16.80
C ARG A 294 -3.30 10.01 -16.30
N LYS A 295 -4.55 9.58 -16.52
CA LYS A 295 -5.03 8.26 -16.08
C LYS A 295 -4.19 7.12 -16.66
N VAL A 296 -3.92 7.15 -17.97
CA VAL A 296 -3.13 6.11 -18.65
C VAL A 296 -1.68 6.08 -18.15
N VAL A 297 -1.07 7.25 -17.96
CA VAL A 297 0.32 7.34 -17.48
C VAL A 297 0.46 6.84 -16.05
N LEU A 298 -0.43 7.25 -15.14
CA LEU A 298 -0.38 6.80 -13.75
C LEU A 298 -0.74 5.31 -13.60
N GLN A 299 -1.60 4.78 -14.48
CA GLN A 299 -1.85 3.34 -14.53
C GLN A 299 -0.57 2.57 -14.93
N ALA A 300 0.16 3.03 -15.94
CA ALA A 300 1.41 2.41 -16.36
C ALA A 300 2.48 2.42 -15.25
N GLU A 301 2.55 3.52 -14.48
CA GLU A 301 3.41 3.60 -13.29
C GLU A 301 2.97 2.61 -12.20
N HIS A 302 1.67 2.49 -11.94
CA HIS A 302 1.15 1.54 -10.96
C HIS A 302 1.48 0.09 -11.34
N GLU A 303 1.36 -0.25 -12.63
CA GLU A 303 1.75 -1.56 -13.17
C GLU A 303 3.26 -1.86 -12.97
N ASP A 304 4.14 -0.87 -13.21
CA ASP A 304 5.59 -0.97 -12.94
C ASP A 304 5.84 -1.35 -11.47
N ARG A 305 5.16 -0.67 -10.54
CA ARG A 305 5.26 -0.92 -9.10
C ARG A 305 4.77 -2.32 -8.72
N ILE A 306 3.61 -2.75 -9.21
CA ILE A 306 3.06 -4.10 -8.93
C ILE A 306 4.03 -5.19 -9.37
N VAL A 307 4.61 -5.06 -10.57
CA VAL A 307 5.60 -6.01 -11.09
C VAL A 307 6.81 -6.09 -10.17
N GLY A 308 7.22 -4.95 -9.60
CA GLY A 308 8.21 -4.87 -8.53
C GLY A 308 7.86 -5.71 -7.29
N PHE A 309 6.63 -5.58 -6.77
CA PHE A 309 6.22 -6.29 -5.54
C PHE A 309 6.04 -7.80 -5.71
N VAL A 310 5.35 -8.23 -6.77
CA VAL A 310 4.90 -9.61 -6.94
C VAL A 310 5.98 -10.52 -7.53
N GLY A 311 6.94 -9.94 -8.25
CA GLY A 311 7.95 -10.66 -9.01
C GLY A 311 7.36 -11.26 -10.30
N ARG A 312 8.15 -11.23 -11.39
CA ARG A 312 7.65 -11.49 -12.75
C ARG A 312 7.02 -12.87 -12.97
N GLY A 313 7.58 -13.91 -12.34
CA GLY A 313 7.13 -15.28 -12.55
C GLY A 313 5.72 -15.59 -12.02
N LYS A 314 5.10 -14.70 -11.24
CA LYS A 314 3.70 -14.84 -10.79
C LYS A 314 2.72 -13.94 -11.53
N ALA A 315 3.18 -12.81 -12.06
CA ALA A 315 2.34 -11.90 -12.85
C ALA A 315 1.92 -12.55 -14.19
N GLU A 316 2.84 -13.25 -14.89
CA GLU A 316 2.52 -13.92 -16.17
C GLU A 316 1.70 -15.21 -16.02
N VAL A 317 1.69 -15.83 -14.84
CA VAL A 317 0.85 -17.02 -14.56
C VAL A 317 -0.62 -16.61 -14.29
N ALA A 318 -0.86 -15.35 -13.90
CA ALA A 318 -2.21 -14.83 -13.68
C ALA A 318 -3.01 -14.69 -15.00
N ASP A 319 -2.35 -14.41 -16.12
CA ASP A 319 -3.00 -14.27 -17.45
C ASP A 319 -3.33 -15.61 -18.13
N SER A 320 -2.80 -16.74 -17.64
CA SER A 320 -2.92 -18.05 -18.31
C SER A 320 -3.82 -19.07 -17.59
N ALA A 321 -4.39 -18.72 -16.43
CA ALA A 321 -5.29 -19.60 -15.69
C ALA A 321 -6.68 -18.95 -15.55
N GLY A 322 -7.64 -19.38 -16.38
CA GLY A 322 -9.04 -18.92 -16.37
C GLY A 322 -9.88 -19.32 -15.14
N ASP A 323 -9.27 -19.56 -13.98
CA ASP A 323 -9.91 -20.06 -12.74
C ASP A 323 -9.46 -19.27 -11.48
N VAL A 324 -9.16 -17.98 -11.63
CA VAL A 324 -8.83 -17.10 -10.49
C VAL A 324 -10.13 -16.55 -9.89
N LYS A 325 -10.34 -16.76 -8.59
CA LYS A 325 -11.41 -16.08 -7.81
C LYS A 325 -11.20 -14.57 -7.92
N GLN A 326 -12.26 -13.77 -8.10
CA GLN A 326 -12.16 -12.31 -8.02
C GLN A 326 -11.65 -11.89 -6.62
N GLY A 327 -10.80 -10.86 -6.57
CA GLY A 327 -9.97 -10.52 -5.41
C GLY A 327 -8.63 -11.27 -5.41
N GLY A 328 -7.54 -10.60 -5.05
CA GLY A 328 -6.13 -10.95 -5.22
C GLY A 328 -5.60 -12.21 -4.53
N TYR A 329 -6.49 -13.13 -4.15
CA TYR A 329 -6.17 -14.43 -3.57
C TYR A 329 -5.14 -15.17 -4.42
N GLY A 330 -3.89 -15.15 -3.97
CA GLY A 330 -2.77 -15.86 -4.58
C GLY A 330 -1.78 -15.00 -5.38
N LYS A 331 -2.06 -13.70 -5.59
CA LYS A 331 -1.12 -12.77 -6.25
C LYS A 331 0.10 -12.51 -5.37
N VAL A 332 -0.09 -12.34 -4.06
CA VAL A 332 1.00 -12.11 -3.10
C VAL A 332 1.36 -13.37 -2.30
N PRO A 333 2.60 -13.52 -1.78
CA PRO A 333 2.97 -14.63 -0.92
C PRO A 333 2.07 -14.73 0.33
N THR A 334 1.79 -15.95 0.78
CA THR A 334 1.14 -16.15 2.09
C THR A 334 2.15 -16.73 3.08
N HIS A 335 2.39 -16.01 4.16
CA HIS A 335 3.32 -16.39 5.22
C HIS A 335 2.62 -17.31 6.22
N LYS A 336 3.01 -18.59 6.23
CA LYS A 336 2.46 -19.65 7.09
C LYS A 336 3.59 -20.44 7.73
N ASN A 337 3.38 -20.90 8.95
CA ASN A 337 4.31 -21.82 9.61
C ASN A 337 4.46 -23.13 8.81
N SER A 338 5.67 -23.70 8.83
CA SER A 338 5.96 -24.97 8.15
C SER A 338 5.10 -26.10 8.70
N LYS A 339 4.87 -27.16 7.90
CA LYS A 339 4.15 -28.36 8.38
C LYS A 339 4.85 -28.99 9.58
N LEU A 340 6.19 -28.96 9.60
CA LEU A 340 6.98 -29.50 10.70
C LEU A 340 6.77 -28.70 12.00
N ASP A 341 6.87 -27.37 11.98
CA ASP A 341 6.61 -26.53 13.17
C ASP A 341 5.18 -26.74 13.69
N GLN A 342 4.20 -26.88 12.80
CA GLN A 342 2.82 -27.19 13.21
C GLN A 342 2.69 -28.58 13.86
N LEU A 343 3.46 -29.58 13.42
CA LEU A 343 3.44 -30.93 13.98
C LEU A 343 4.19 -31.03 15.32
N MET A 344 5.15 -30.14 15.59
CA MET A 344 5.90 -30.09 16.85
C MET A 344 5.09 -29.49 18.02
N ARG A 345 3.81 -29.16 17.81
CA ARG A 345 2.92 -28.54 18.80
C ARG A 345 1.82 -29.52 19.21
N PRO A 346 2.07 -30.45 20.15
CA PRO A 346 1.16 -31.55 20.47
C PRO A 346 -0.23 -31.08 20.93
N LEU A 347 -0.32 -30.01 21.72
CA LEU A 347 -1.61 -29.45 22.15
C LEU A 347 -2.47 -28.90 21.00
N GLU A 348 -1.82 -28.37 19.95
CA GLU A 348 -2.50 -27.91 18.74
C GLU A 348 -3.06 -29.10 17.94
N ILE A 349 -2.30 -30.20 17.84
CA ILE A 349 -2.75 -31.46 17.20
C ILE A 349 -3.92 -32.07 17.97
N VAL A 350 -3.81 -32.19 19.30
CA VAL A 350 -4.87 -32.75 20.15
C VAL A 350 -6.16 -31.95 19.98
N SER A 351 -6.08 -30.62 19.90
CA SER A 351 -7.26 -29.77 19.67
C SER A 351 -7.86 -29.96 18.28
N ALA A 352 -7.02 -30.10 17.24
CA ALA A 352 -7.47 -30.40 15.89
C ALA A 352 -8.16 -31.78 15.79
N LEU A 353 -7.62 -32.79 16.50
CA LEU A 353 -8.24 -34.11 16.62
C LEU A 353 -9.55 -34.05 17.40
N ARG A 354 -9.60 -33.31 18.53
CA ARG A 354 -10.82 -33.09 19.31
C ARG A 354 -11.92 -32.52 18.41
N LEU A 355 -11.62 -31.46 17.64
CA LEU A 355 -12.59 -30.87 16.70
C LEU A 355 -13.10 -31.87 15.66
N LYS A 356 -12.22 -32.71 15.10
CA LYS A 356 -12.61 -33.71 14.09
C LYS A 356 -13.39 -34.88 14.66
N CYS A 357 -13.02 -35.37 15.84
CA CYS A 357 -13.54 -36.63 16.37
C CYS A 357 -14.78 -36.47 17.25
N THR A 358 -15.01 -35.28 17.82
CA THR A 358 -16.10 -35.07 18.80
C THR A 358 -17.34 -34.38 18.24
N GLY A 359 -17.37 -34.07 16.94
CA GLY A 359 -18.52 -33.38 16.34
C GLY A 359 -18.74 -31.97 16.89
N LEU A 360 -17.74 -31.34 17.51
CA LEU A 360 -17.85 -30.00 18.12
C LEU A 360 -18.36 -28.90 17.17
N LEU A 361 -18.23 -29.11 15.86
CA LEU A 361 -18.73 -28.23 14.79
C LEU A 361 -19.82 -28.95 13.96
N GLU A 362 -20.80 -29.56 14.64
CA GLU A 362 -21.95 -30.17 13.98
C GLU A 362 -22.72 -29.16 13.13
N ASN A 363 -23.25 -29.64 11.99
CA ASN A 363 -24.05 -28.82 11.09
C ASN A 363 -25.54 -28.95 11.44
N ASN A 364 -26.05 -28.00 12.22
CA ASN A 364 -27.45 -27.93 12.64
C ASN A 364 -28.41 -27.50 11.52
N VAL A 365 -27.88 -27.05 10.39
CA VAL A 365 -28.64 -26.68 9.19
C VAL A 365 -28.75 -27.87 8.22
N LYS A 366 -28.02 -28.96 8.45
CA LYS A 366 -28.05 -30.13 7.56
C LYS A 366 -29.39 -30.87 7.64
N GLY A 367 -29.83 -31.44 6.51
CA GLY A 367 -31.00 -32.32 6.44
C GLY A 367 -32.34 -31.61 6.38
N GLN A 368 -32.36 -30.36 5.90
CA GLN A 368 -33.60 -29.66 5.59
C GLN A 368 -34.24 -30.25 4.34
N THR A 369 -35.57 -30.28 4.28
CA THR A 369 -36.30 -30.80 3.11
C THR A 369 -36.47 -29.77 2.00
N ASP A 370 -36.16 -28.49 2.27
CA ASP A 370 -36.28 -27.39 1.31
C ASP A 370 -34.99 -27.29 0.48
N GLU A 371 -35.09 -27.58 -0.82
CA GLU A 371 -33.97 -27.55 -1.75
C GLU A 371 -33.27 -26.19 -1.81
N ASP A 372 -34.00 -25.08 -1.60
CA ASP A 372 -33.41 -23.73 -1.60
C ASP A 372 -32.59 -23.48 -0.33
N VAL A 373 -33.00 -24.04 0.81
CA VAL A 373 -32.21 -23.97 2.05
C VAL A 373 -30.94 -24.81 1.93
N GLU A 374 -31.01 -26.00 1.33
CA GLU A 374 -29.84 -26.82 1.04
C GLU A 374 -28.86 -26.10 0.11
N PHE A 375 -29.37 -25.39 -0.90
CA PHE A 375 -28.55 -24.56 -1.77
C PHE A 375 -27.86 -23.43 -1.00
N CYS A 376 -28.59 -22.72 -0.13
CA CYS A 376 -27.99 -21.68 0.69
C CYS A 376 -26.87 -22.24 1.59
N ASP A 377 -27.07 -23.39 2.24
CA ASP A 377 -26.02 -24.02 3.06
C ASP A 377 -24.80 -24.47 2.23
N ASP A 378 -25.02 -25.09 1.07
CA ASP A 378 -23.95 -25.48 0.15
C ASP A 378 -23.17 -24.26 -0.34
N MET A 379 -23.88 -23.21 -0.76
CA MET A 379 -23.28 -21.98 -1.26
C MET A 379 -22.47 -21.28 -0.17
N LEU A 380 -23.01 -21.20 1.06
CA LEU A 380 -22.29 -20.67 2.22
C LEU A 380 -20.94 -21.38 2.42
N GLY A 381 -20.90 -22.71 2.27
CA GLY A 381 -19.67 -23.50 2.36
C GLY A 381 -18.64 -23.17 1.26
N LYS A 382 -19.11 -22.81 0.06
CA LYS A 382 -18.26 -22.47 -1.11
C LYS A 382 -17.71 -21.04 -1.04
N VAL A 383 -18.56 -20.08 -0.69
CA VAL A 383 -18.17 -18.65 -0.61
C VAL A 383 -17.52 -18.28 0.72
N SER A 384 -17.71 -19.07 1.79
CA SER A 384 -17.19 -18.73 3.13
C SER A 384 -16.68 -19.92 3.94
N ARG A 385 -15.45 -20.35 3.66
CA ARG A 385 -14.85 -21.50 4.35
C ARG A 385 -14.72 -21.33 5.86
N SER A 386 -14.46 -20.11 6.35
CA SER A 386 -14.23 -19.84 7.78
C SER A 386 -15.54 -19.61 8.54
N PHE A 387 -16.48 -18.84 7.98
CA PHE A 387 -17.73 -18.53 8.69
C PHE A 387 -18.79 -19.63 8.56
N ALA A 388 -18.80 -20.41 7.47
CA ALA A 388 -19.78 -21.50 7.30
C ALA A 388 -19.78 -22.47 8.49
N ALA A 389 -18.60 -22.88 8.96
CA ALA A 389 -18.49 -23.79 10.11
C ALA A 389 -19.04 -23.18 11.40
N VAL A 390 -19.00 -21.85 11.55
CA VAL A 390 -19.45 -21.14 12.76
C VAL A 390 -20.96 -20.89 12.70
N ILE A 391 -21.49 -20.50 11.53
CA ILE A 391 -22.94 -20.29 11.29
C ILE A 391 -23.70 -21.60 11.51
N ARG A 392 -23.17 -22.72 11.01
CA ARG A 392 -23.78 -24.05 11.10
C ARG A 392 -23.97 -24.58 12.53
N GLN A 393 -23.31 -23.99 13.53
CA GLN A 393 -23.45 -24.37 14.94
C GLN A 393 -24.59 -23.63 15.66
N LEU A 394 -25.19 -22.63 15.03
CA LEU A 394 -26.33 -21.92 15.59
C LEU A 394 -27.56 -22.85 15.65
N PRO A 395 -28.56 -22.55 16.50
CA PRO A 395 -29.84 -23.24 16.46
C PRO A 395 -30.43 -23.18 15.05
N THR A 396 -31.02 -24.27 14.56
CA THR A 396 -31.35 -24.47 13.13
C THR A 396 -32.01 -23.25 12.48
N GLN A 397 -33.09 -22.70 13.08
CA GLN A 397 -33.76 -21.53 12.52
C GLN A 397 -32.84 -20.31 12.45
N LEU A 398 -32.17 -19.96 13.55
CA LEU A 398 -31.23 -18.83 13.60
C LEU A 398 -30.04 -19.03 12.64
N GLY A 399 -29.59 -20.27 12.46
CA GLY A 399 -28.56 -20.63 11.49
C GLY A 399 -29.01 -20.37 10.05
N ILE A 400 -30.27 -20.65 9.71
CA ILE A 400 -30.86 -20.32 8.40
C ILE A 400 -30.97 -18.80 8.23
N ASP A 401 -31.50 -18.09 9.23
CA ASP A 401 -31.63 -16.63 9.20
C ASP A 401 -30.27 -15.95 8.92
N ILE A 402 -29.21 -16.39 9.62
CA ILE A 402 -27.86 -15.84 9.47
C ILE A 402 -27.17 -16.33 8.19
N CYS A 403 -27.45 -17.54 7.73
CA CYS A 403 -26.98 -18.03 6.42
C CYS A 403 -27.49 -17.13 5.30
N VAL A 404 -28.81 -16.85 5.30
CA VAL A 404 -29.41 -15.93 4.33
C VAL A 404 -28.82 -14.53 4.47
N PHE A 405 -28.73 -13.99 5.69
CA PHE A 405 -28.12 -12.69 5.92
C PHE A 405 -26.71 -12.58 5.32
N TYR A 406 -25.87 -13.59 5.56
CA TYR A 406 -24.52 -13.65 5.01
C TYR A 406 -24.52 -13.69 3.47
N LEU A 407 -25.35 -14.54 2.86
CA LEU A 407 -25.39 -14.68 1.39
C LEU A 407 -25.93 -13.44 0.69
N VAL A 408 -26.89 -12.73 1.31
CA VAL A 408 -27.40 -11.45 0.80
C VAL A 408 -26.29 -10.41 0.76
N LEU A 409 -25.56 -10.26 1.88
CA LEU A 409 -24.45 -9.31 1.94
C LEU A 409 -23.28 -9.73 1.04
N ARG A 410 -22.99 -11.03 0.92
CA ARG A 410 -21.94 -11.51 0.00
C ARG A 410 -22.30 -11.26 -1.45
N ALA A 411 -23.57 -11.38 -1.84
CA ALA A 411 -24.01 -11.06 -3.19
C ALA A 411 -23.93 -9.55 -3.47
N LEU A 412 -24.27 -8.71 -2.50
CA LEU A 412 -24.10 -7.25 -2.58
C LEU A 412 -22.62 -6.87 -2.75
N ASP A 413 -21.76 -7.44 -1.91
CA ASP A 413 -20.30 -7.32 -1.94
C ASP A 413 -19.72 -7.76 -3.29
N THR A 414 -20.18 -8.88 -3.88
CA THR A 414 -19.76 -9.29 -5.24
C THR A 414 -20.12 -8.26 -6.31
N VAL A 415 -21.24 -7.53 -6.19
CA VAL A 415 -21.58 -6.43 -7.11
C VAL A 415 -20.64 -5.24 -6.91
N GLU A 416 -20.28 -4.93 -5.66
CA GLU A 416 -19.37 -3.85 -5.29
C GLU A 416 -17.91 -4.13 -5.70
N ASP A 417 -17.41 -5.35 -5.51
CA ASP A 417 -16.04 -5.75 -5.80
C ASP A 417 -15.77 -5.94 -7.31
N ASP A 418 -16.81 -6.16 -8.13
CA ASP A 418 -16.63 -6.38 -9.57
C ASP A 418 -16.34 -5.05 -10.29
N MET A 419 -15.07 -4.87 -10.66
CA MET A 419 -14.56 -3.68 -11.35
C MET A 419 -14.75 -3.73 -12.87
N GLU A 420 -15.03 -4.90 -13.44
CA GLU A 420 -15.12 -5.07 -14.89
C GLU A 420 -16.57 -5.06 -15.37
N ALA A 421 -17.49 -5.66 -14.62
CA ALA A 421 -18.89 -5.78 -15.02
C ALA A 421 -19.54 -4.40 -15.29
N TYR A 422 -19.18 -3.37 -14.51
CA TYR A 422 -19.75 -2.02 -14.61
C TYR A 422 -18.75 -0.96 -15.08
N LYS A 423 -17.65 -1.35 -15.71
CA LYS A 423 -16.61 -0.43 -16.17
C LYS A 423 -17.19 0.61 -17.15
N GLY A 424 -17.06 1.90 -16.82
CA GLY A 424 -17.66 3.01 -17.58
C GLY A 424 -19.17 3.18 -17.38
N ARG A 425 -19.78 2.45 -16.44
CA ARG A 425 -21.19 2.51 -16.05
C ARG A 425 -21.34 2.62 -14.52
N GLU A 426 -20.52 3.45 -13.90
CA GLU A 426 -20.40 3.60 -12.45
C GLU A 426 -21.73 4.06 -11.81
N ALA A 427 -22.47 4.96 -12.48
CA ALA A 427 -23.79 5.40 -12.03
C ALA A 427 -24.83 4.25 -12.00
N GLU A 428 -24.73 3.28 -12.92
CA GLU A 428 -25.59 2.10 -12.91
C GLU A 428 -25.24 1.17 -11.75
N LYS A 429 -23.94 1.02 -11.43
CA LYS A 429 -23.47 0.26 -10.26
C LYS A 429 -23.97 0.89 -8.96
N GLN A 430 -23.88 2.22 -8.83
CA GLN A 430 -24.41 2.94 -7.67
C GLN A 430 -25.91 2.72 -7.50
N ALA A 431 -26.70 2.85 -8.57
CA ALA A 431 -28.14 2.61 -8.53
C ALA A 431 -28.48 1.15 -8.19
N GLU A 432 -27.70 0.19 -8.70
CA GLU A 432 -27.86 -1.23 -8.38
C GLU A 432 -27.59 -1.52 -6.90
N LEU A 433 -26.52 -0.96 -6.33
CA LEU A 433 -26.18 -1.14 -4.90
C LEU A 433 -27.24 -0.51 -3.98
N ILE A 434 -27.68 0.72 -4.27
CA ILE A 434 -28.70 1.43 -3.47
C ILE A 434 -30.03 0.67 -3.49
N SER A 435 -30.44 0.14 -4.65
CA SER A 435 -31.72 -0.56 -4.80
C SER A 435 -31.64 -2.07 -4.55
N PHE A 436 -30.48 -2.60 -4.16
CA PHE A 436 -30.24 -4.06 -4.12
C PHE A 436 -31.25 -4.78 -3.22
N GLY A 437 -31.44 -4.33 -1.98
CA GLY A 437 -32.34 -4.96 -1.03
C GLY A 437 -33.79 -4.96 -1.51
N GLU A 438 -34.28 -3.82 -2.01
CA GLU A 438 -35.64 -3.70 -2.56
C GLU A 438 -35.84 -4.56 -3.82
N LYS A 439 -34.92 -4.45 -4.79
CA LYS A 439 -35.03 -5.08 -6.11
C LYS A 439 -34.79 -6.58 -6.06
N ARG A 440 -33.78 -7.03 -5.32
CA ARG A 440 -33.25 -8.40 -5.40
C ARG A 440 -33.90 -9.35 -4.39
N LEU A 441 -34.22 -8.87 -3.18
CA LEU A 441 -34.88 -9.72 -2.17
C LEU A 441 -36.38 -9.92 -2.46
N SER A 442 -37.00 -9.02 -3.22
CA SER A 442 -38.42 -9.10 -3.58
C SER A 442 -38.70 -9.97 -4.81
N ASP A 443 -37.66 -10.33 -5.58
CA ASP A 443 -37.80 -11.12 -6.81
C ASP A 443 -37.38 -12.59 -6.61
N PRO A 444 -38.32 -13.54 -6.52
CA PRO A 444 -38.02 -14.95 -6.32
C PRO A 444 -37.34 -15.62 -7.52
N ASN A 445 -37.29 -14.96 -8.68
CA ASN A 445 -36.63 -15.43 -9.90
C ASN A 445 -35.38 -14.60 -10.23
N CYS A 446 -34.89 -13.80 -9.26
CA CYS A 446 -33.76 -12.92 -9.46
C CYS A 446 -32.52 -13.67 -9.95
N SER A 447 -31.87 -13.12 -10.97
CA SER A 447 -30.59 -13.59 -11.50
C SER A 447 -29.76 -12.39 -11.94
N ILE A 448 -28.52 -12.29 -11.45
CA ILE A 448 -27.56 -11.24 -11.82
C ILE A 448 -26.50 -11.88 -12.72
N LYS A 449 -26.63 -11.71 -14.03
CA LYS A 449 -25.72 -12.31 -15.02
C LYS A 449 -24.53 -11.40 -15.29
N GLY A 450 -23.37 -12.01 -15.53
CA GLY A 450 -22.16 -11.29 -15.96
C GLY A 450 -21.46 -10.50 -14.85
N VAL A 451 -21.78 -10.79 -13.58
CA VAL A 451 -21.14 -10.22 -12.39
C VAL A 451 -20.57 -11.38 -11.57
N GLY A 452 -19.40 -11.19 -10.96
CA GLY A 452 -18.79 -12.18 -10.10
C GLY A 452 -17.92 -13.20 -10.84
N ALA A 453 -17.09 -13.92 -10.08
CA ALA A 453 -16.31 -15.07 -10.56
C ALA A 453 -16.53 -16.33 -9.72
N ALA A 454 -16.28 -17.51 -10.32
CA ALA A 454 -16.34 -18.82 -9.66
C ALA A 454 -17.62 -19.06 -8.82
N ASP A 455 -17.47 -19.35 -7.53
CA ASP A 455 -18.59 -19.64 -6.61
C ASP A 455 -19.50 -18.42 -6.38
N GLU A 456 -18.94 -17.20 -6.40
CA GLU A 456 -19.70 -15.96 -6.21
C GLU A 456 -20.58 -15.64 -7.41
N LYS A 457 -20.07 -15.88 -8.62
CA LYS A 457 -20.89 -15.86 -9.84
C LYS A 457 -22.08 -16.81 -9.71
N THR A 458 -21.84 -18.02 -9.22
CA THR A 458 -22.90 -19.01 -9.03
C THR A 458 -23.95 -18.53 -8.02
N LEU A 459 -23.53 -17.87 -6.94
CA LEU A 459 -24.42 -17.25 -5.97
C LEU A 459 -25.31 -16.17 -6.60
N VAL A 460 -24.73 -15.19 -7.29
CA VAL A 460 -25.48 -14.04 -7.83
C VAL A 460 -26.36 -14.41 -9.03
N GLU A 461 -25.95 -15.39 -9.85
CA GLU A 461 -26.78 -15.91 -10.95
C GLU A 461 -28.00 -16.70 -10.44
N ASN A 462 -27.91 -17.31 -9.26
CA ASN A 462 -28.98 -18.09 -8.63
C ASN A 462 -29.61 -17.38 -7.41
N PHE A 463 -29.49 -16.05 -7.33
CA PHE A 463 -29.88 -15.28 -6.15
C PHE A 463 -31.38 -15.41 -5.79
N GLY A 464 -32.25 -15.68 -6.78
CA GLY A 464 -33.68 -15.94 -6.55
C GLY A 464 -33.94 -17.08 -5.55
N ARG A 465 -33.02 -18.06 -5.43
CA ARG A 465 -33.12 -19.12 -4.40
C ARG A 465 -32.95 -18.54 -2.99
N VAL A 466 -31.99 -17.64 -2.82
CA VAL A 466 -31.77 -16.90 -1.55
C VAL A 466 -32.98 -16.04 -1.23
N ALA A 467 -33.53 -15.32 -2.22
CA ALA A 467 -34.73 -14.50 -2.04
C ALA A 467 -35.97 -15.31 -1.61
N ARG A 468 -36.14 -16.54 -2.13
CA ARG A 468 -37.23 -17.44 -1.71
C ARG A 468 -37.08 -17.93 -0.29
N VAL A 469 -35.86 -18.22 0.18
CA VAL A 469 -35.63 -18.56 1.60
C VAL A 469 -35.85 -17.32 2.46
N PHE A 470 -35.34 -16.15 2.06
CA PHE A 470 -35.56 -14.87 2.72
C PHE A 470 -37.04 -14.61 2.97
N ALA A 471 -37.90 -14.79 1.96
CA ALA A 471 -39.34 -14.57 2.07
C ALA A 471 -40.04 -15.45 3.13
N LYS A 472 -39.44 -16.61 3.48
CA LYS A 472 -39.95 -17.56 4.49
C LYS A 472 -39.41 -17.29 5.90
N LEU A 473 -38.43 -16.39 6.07
CA LEU A 473 -37.85 -16.10 7.37
C LEU A 473 -38.84 -15.37 8.30
N PRO A 474 -38.64 -15.43 9.64
CA PRO A 474 -39.39 -14.63 10.60
C PRO A 474 -39.37 -13.14 10.24
N GLU A 475 -40.47 -12.44 10.49
CA GLU A 475 -40.64 -11.02 10.14
C GLU A 475 -39.53 -10.13 10.72
N GLY A 476 -39.15 -10.34 11.98
CA GLY A 476 -38.06 -9.61 12.61
C GLY A 476 -36.73 -9.78 11.88
N SER A 477 -36.37 -11.01 11.49
CA SER A 477 -35.15 -11.28 10.73
C SER A 477 -35.21 -10.67 9.33
N ARG A 478 -36.36 -10.74 8.64
CA ARG A 478 -36.54 -10.12 7.31
C ARG A 478 -36.33 -8.60 7.35
N GLN A 479 -36.92 -7.94 8.35
CA GLN A 479 -36.81 -6.50 8.51
C GLN A 479 -35.37 -6.06 8.76
N VAL A 480 -34.65 -6.76 9.64
CA VAL A 480 -33.24 -6.47 9.93
C VAL A 480 -32.36 -6.72 8.71
N ILE A 481 -32.48 -7.87 8.05
CA ILE A 481 -31.68 -8.19 6.85
C ILE A 481 -31.90 -7.14 5.77
N LYS A 482 -33.15 -6.74 5.50
CA LYS A 482 -33.45 -5.71 4.51
C LYS A 482 -32.85 -4.35 4.89
N ASP A 483 -33.08 -3.89 6.12
CA ASP A 483 -32.57 -2.60 6.60
C ASP A 483 -31.04 -2.51 6.50
N ILE A 484 -30.33 -3.55 6.93
CA ILE A 484 -28.87 -3.60 6.85
C ILE A 484 -28.39 -3.66 5.39
N THR A 485 -29.06 -4.44 4.54
CA THR A 485 -28.72 -4.51 3.10
C THR A 485 -28.87 -3.15 2.43
N ASP A 486 -29.95 -2.43 2.72
CA ASP A 486 -30.20 -1.10 2.15
C ASP A 486 -29.16 -0.07 2.65
N LYS A 487 -28.86 -0.07 3.96
CA LYS A 487 -27.83 0.80 4.55
C LYS A 487 -26.44 0.51 3.98
N MET A 488 -26.06 -0.76 3.89
CA MET A 488 -24.77 -1.17 3.36
C MET A 488 -24.66 -0.85 1.87
N GLY A 489 -25.70 -1.12 1.08
CA GLY A 489 -25.73 -0.80 -0.35
C GLY A 489 -25.62 0.71 -0.61
N ALA A 490 -26.31 1.53 0.18
CA ALA A 490 -26.17 2.99 0.13
C ALA A 490 -24.73 3.43 0.47
N GLY A 491 -24.14 2.86 1.53
CA GLY A 491 -22.75 3.14 1.90
C GLY A 491 -21.73 2.76 0.84
N MET A 492 -21.83 1.54 0.31
CA MET A 492 -20.97 1.05 -0.77
C MET A 492 -21.07 1.93 -2.02
N ALA A 493 -22.28 2.41 -2.37
CA ALA A 493 -22.48 3.29 -3.51
C ALA A 493 -21.70 4.62 -3.39
N GLU A 494 -21.49 5.13 -2.18
CA GLU A 494 -20.67 6.33 -1.94
C GLU A 494 -19.19 6.11 -2.30
N TYR A 495 -18.69 4.86 -2.24
CA TYR A 495 -17.29 4.53 -2.51
C TYR A 495 -17.03 4.02 -3.94
N VAL A 496 -18.05 3.72 -4.73
CA VAL A 496 -17.90 3.27 -6.14
C VAL A 496 -17.05 4.24 -6.99
N SER A 497 -17.17 5.54 -6.73
CA SER A 497 -16.42 6.58 -7.45
C SER A 497 -15.34 7.24 -6.58
N ALA A 498 -15.12 6.75 -5.37
CA ALA A 498 -14.08 7.27 -4.50
C ALA A 498 -12.71 6.76 -4.95
N ASP A 499 -11.73 7.66 -5.04
CA ASP A 499 -10.35 7.26 -5.28
C ASP A 499 -9.76 6.69 -3.99
N LEU A 500 -9.81 5.37 -3.87
CA LEU A 500 -9.22 4.60 -2.77
C LEU A 500 -7.82 4.07 -3.10
N ALA A 501 -7.20 4.45 -4.22
CA ALA A 501 -5.89 3.93 -4.61
C ALA A 501 -4.81 4.18 -3.55
N GLN A 502 -4.98 5.23 -2.75
CA GLN A 502 -4.07 5.66 -1.70
C GLN A 502 -4.68 5.62 -0.29
N GLY A 503 -5.80 4.91 -0.11
CA GLY A 503 -6.43 4.77 1.19
C GLY A 503 -7.49 5.82 1.49
N THR A 504 -8.20 5.60 2.60
CA THR A 504 -9.22 6.54 3.10
C THR A 504 -8.60 7.87 3.50
N VAL A 505 -9.34 8.97 3.37
CA VAL A 505 -8.80 10.33 3.55
C VAL A 505 -8.24 10.56 4.96
N ASP A 506 -8.97 10.11 5.98
CA ASP A 506 -8.56 10.26 7.38
C ASP A 506 -9.12 9.12 8.25
N GLN A 507 -8.79 9.16 9.54
CA GLN A 507 -9.26 8.18 10.52
C GLN A 507 -10.80 8.11 10.61
N ALA A 508 -11.51 9.23 10.47
CA ALA A 508 -12.97 9.24 10.54
C ALA A 508 -13.60 8.56 9.32
N ALA A 509 -13.04 8.79 8.13
CA ALA A 509 -13.41 8.11 6.90
C ALA A 509 -13.09 6.61 6.97
N TYR A 510 -11.96 6.24 7.60
CA TYR A 510 -11.59 4.84 7.84
C TYR A 510 -12.59 4.14 8.77
N ASP A 511 -12.95 4.78 9.88
CA ASP A 511 -13.94 4.26 10.84
C ASP A 511 -15.33 4.13 10.20
N ARG A 512 -15.74 5.13 9.40
CA ARG A 512 -17.00 5.12 8.65
C ARG A 512 -17.02 4.01 7.60
N TYR A 513 -15.95 3.83 6.83
CA TYR A 513 -15.83 2.72 5.89
C TYR A 513 -15.99 1.38 6.61
N CYS A 514 -15.25 1.17 7.70
CA CYS A 514 -15.35 -0.05 8.51
C CYS A 514 -16.77 -0.26 9.08
N HIS A 515 -17.46 0.82 9.47
CA HIS A 515 -18.85 0.75 9.90
C HIS A 515 -19.76 0.25 8.78
N MET A 516 -19.68 0.83 7.58
CA MET A 516 -20.57 0.46 6.47
C MET A 516 -20.42 -1.01 6.08
N VAL A 517 -19.18 -1.53 6.01
CA VAL A 517 -18.93 -2.90 5.49
C VAL A 517 -18.89 -3.98 6.57
N ALA A 518 -18.71 -3.62 7.85
CA ALA A 518 -18.59 -4.61 8.94
C ALA A 518 -19.30 -4.21 10.24
N GLY A 519 -19.33 -2.93 10.60
CA GLY A 519 -20.10 -2.43 11.74
C GLY A 519 -21.59 -2.76 11.62
N LEU A 520 -22.19 -2.44 10.46
CA LEU A 520 -23.58 -2.78 10.12
C LEU A 520 -23.84 -4.30 10.14
N VAL A 521 -22.84 -5.13 9.84
CA VAL A 521 -22.96 -6.60 9.99
C VAL A 521 -23.11 -6.97 11.45
N GLY A 522 -22.31 -6.36 12.34
CA GLY A 522 -22.46 -6.50 13.78
C GLY A 522 -23.85 -6.08 14.26
N GLU A 523 -24.31 -4.90 13.84
CA GLU A 523 -25.66 -4.39 14.15
C GLU A 523 -26.77 -5.33 13.67
N GLY A 524 -26.66 -5.84 12.44
CA GLY A 524 -27.62 -6.79 11.87
C GLY A 524 -27.66 -8.12 12.62
N LEU A 525 -26.51 -8.70 12.95
CA LEU A 525 -26.44 -9.91 13.76
C LEU A 525 -27.09 -9.70 15.12
N THR A 526 -26.76 -8.61 15.82
CA THR A 526 -27.38 -8.24 17.10
C THR A 526 -28.89 -8.08 16.97
N GLY A 527 -29.35 -7.39 15.93
CA GLY A 527 -30.76 -7.20 15.62
C GLY A 527 -31.50 -8.53 15.43
N ILE A 528 -30.94 -9.46 14.67
CA ILE A 528 -31.51 -10.81 14.47
C ILE A 528 -31.54 -11.59 15.80
N PHE A 529 -30.48 -11.54 16.61
CA PHE A 529 -30.45 -12.23 17.91
C PHE A 529 -31.57 -11.76 18.83
N VAL A 530 -31.73 -10.44 18.96
CA VAL A 530 -32.78 -9.83 19.79
C VAL A 530 -34.17 -10.09 19.21
N ALA A 531 -34.35 -9.97 17.89
CA ALA A 531 -35.63 -10.23 17.23
C ALA A 531 -36.07 -11.69 17.34
N SER A 532 -35.12 -12.63 17.40
CA SER A 532 -35.40 -14.05 17.63
C SER A 532 -35.78 -14.38 19.08
N GLY A 533 -35.61 -13.43 20.01
CA GLY A 533 -35.82 -13.62 21.43
C GLY A 533 -34.76 -14.47 22.14
N MET A 534 -33.67 -14.83 21.45
CA MET A 534 -32.56 -15.60 22.03
C MET A 534 -31.57 -14.74 22.82
N GLU A 535 -31.56 -13.43 22.61
CA GLU A 535 -30.73 -12.48 23.37
C GLU A 535 -31.55 -11.28 23.86
N ASN A 536 -31.05 -10.61 24.90
CA ASN A 536 -31.71 -9.44 25.50
C ASN A 536 -31.33 -8.15 24.76
N LYS A 537 -32.21 -7.14 24.82
CA LYS A 537 -31.98 -5.77 24.34
C LYS A 537 -30.76 -5.08 24.97
N ASP A 538 -30.27 -5.55 26.11
CA ASP A 538 -29.01 -5.05 26.68
C ASP A 538 -27.82 -5.21 25.71
N LEU A 539 -27.91 -6.13 24.74
CA LEU A 539 -26.90 -6.33 23.70
C LEU A 539 -26.85 -5.17 22.68
N THR A 540 -27.89 -4.35 22.60
CA THR A 540 -27.93 -3.15 21.72
C THR A 540 -27.36 -1.91 22.39
N GLY A 541 -26.66 -2.06 23.52
CA GLY A 541 -26.16 -0.94 24.32
C GLY A 541 -24.91 -0.25 23.76
N GLN A 542 -24.60 0.87 24.39
CA GLN A 542 -23.38 1.64 24.21
C GLN A 542 -22.21 1.01 24.97
N GLY A 543 -21.03 1.00 24.35
CA GLY A 543 -19.75 0.62 24.97
C GLY A 543 -18.97 1.82 25.50
N GLU A 544 -17.67 1.65 25.68
CA GLU A 544 -16.78 2.75 26.04
C GLU A 544 -16.58 3.74 24.87
N ARG A 545 -16.67 3.26 23.61
CA ARG A 545 -16.54 4.10 22.42
C ARG A 545 -17.87 4.58 21.88
N VAL A 546 -18.07 5.89 21.86
CA VAL A 546 -19.23 6.51 21.21
C VAL A 546 -18.92 6.71 19.74
N TRP A 547 -19.80 6.20 18.88
CA TRP A 547 -19.65 6.27 17.44
C TRP A 547 -20.64 7.26 16.84
N PRO A 548 -20.19 8.20 15.97
CA PRO A 548 -21.06 9.25 15.42
C PRO A 548 -22.06 8.73 14.38
N PHE A 549 -21.87 7.51 13.87
CA PHE A 549 -22.74 6.85 12.90
C PHE A 549 -23.78 5.93 13.57
N CYS A 550 -23.62 5.65 14.86
CA CYS A 550 -24.64 4.98 15.68
C CYS A 550 -25.62 6.03 16.24
N ALA A 551 -26.77 5.59 16.75
CA ALA A 551 -27.73 6.51 17.38
C ALA A 551 -27.11 7.26 18.58
N ASP A 552 -27.53 8.52 18.81
CA ASP A 552 -26.99 9.32 19.92
C ASP A 552 -27.34 8.65 21.26
N PRO A 553 -26.34 8.18 22.04
CA PRO A 553 -26.58 7.46 23.30
C PRO A 553 -27.32 8.29 24.34
N HIS A 554 -27.29 9.62 24.25
CA HIS A 554 -28.02 10.50 25.17
C HIS A 554 -29.53 10.50 24.90
N THR A 555 -29.93 10.23 23.66
CA THR A 555 -31.34 10.18 23.24
C THR A 555 -31.88 8.76 23.17
N GLU A 556 -31.03 7.80 22.79
CA GLU A 556 -31.38 6.40 22.61
C GLU A 556 -30.30 5.51 23.26
N PRO A 557 -30.52 5.03 24.51
CA PRO A 557 -29.54 4.20 25.21
C PRO A 557 -29.21 2.87 24.48
N ALA A 558 -30.09 2.45 23.58
CA ALA A 558 -29.92 1.32 22.68
C ALA A 558 -29.42 1.82 21.32
N ASN A 559 -28.10 1.97 21.16
CA ASN A 559 -27.51 2.54 19.95
C ASN A 559 -26.56 1.62 19.19
N LEU A 560 -26.44 0.35 19.59
CA LEU A 560 -25.63 -0.67 18.93
C LEU A 560 -24.11 -0.34 18.91
N GLY A 561 -23.63 0.59 19.73
CA GLY A 561 -22.21 0.97 19.75
C GLY A 561 -21.27 -0.22 20.02
N LEU A 562 -21.67 -1.15 20.89
CA LEU A 562 -20.94 -2.39 21.15
C LEU A 562 -20.88 -3.32 19.93
N ALA A 563 -22.02 -3.50 19.26
CA ALA A 563 -22.14 -4.33 18.06
C ALA A 563 -21.28 -3.78 16.92
N ASN A 564 -21.27 -2.45 16.78
CA ASN A 564 -20.39 -1.78 15.83
C ASN A 564 -18.90 -2.03 16.14
N SER A 565 -18.46 -1.85 17.39
CA SER A 565 -17.07 -2.10 17.80
C SER A 565 -16.62 -3.54 17.47
N MET A 566 -17.50 -4.53 17.63
CA MET A 566 -17.24 -5.93 17.23
C MET A 566 -16.96 -6.06 15.73
N GLY A 567 -17.73 -5.38 14.88
CA GLY A 567 -17.55 -5.38 13.43
C GLY A 567 -16.26 -4.68 12.99
N LEU A 568 -16.02 -3.47 13.52
CA LEU A 568 -14.80 -2.69 13.25
C LEU A 568 -13.54 -3.47 13.64
N PHE A 569 -13.55 -4.20 14.76
CA PHE A 569 -12.36 -4.93 15.20
C PHE A 569 -11.95 -6.02 14.19
N LEU A 570 -12.92 -6.75 13.64
CA LEU A 570 -12.67 -7.76 12.61
C LEU A 570 -12.16 -7.10 11.32
N GLN A 571 -12.81 -6.01 10.91
CA GLN A 571 -12.49 -5.35 9.64
C GLN A 571 -11.12 -4.68 9.65
N LYS A 572 -10.82 -3.91 10.70
CA LYS A 572 -9.49 -3.28 10.86
C LYS A 572 -8.38 -4.32 10.91
N THR A 573 -8.61 -5.45 11.58
CA THR A 573 -7.64 -6.56 11.61
C THR A 573 -7.38 -7.15 10.22
N ASN A 574 -8.42 -7.32 9.40
CA ASN A 574 -8.26 -7.81 8.03
C ASN A 574 -7.50 -6.79 7.16
N ILE A 575 -7.90 -5.52 7.20
CA ILE A 575 -7.24 -4.43 6.45
C ILE A 575 -5.76 -4.29 6.80
N ILE A 576 -5.41 -4.46 8.08
CA ILE A 576 -4.00 -4.45 8.51
C ILE A 576 -3.23 -5.64 7.93
N ARG A 577 -3.82 -6.85 7.98
CA ARG A 577 -3.20 -8.09 7.51
C ARG A 577 -3.03 -8.13 5.99
N ASP A 578 -4.02 -7.63 5.26
CA ASP A 578 -4.16 -7.79 3.82
C ASP A 578 -3.59 -6.61 3.01
N TYR A 579 -2.97 -5.63 3.68
CA TYR A 579 -2.30 -4.43 3.13
C TYR A 579 -1.72 -4.61 1.70
N LEU A 580 -0.84 -5.61 1.51
CA LEU A 580 -0.16 -5.79 0.23
C LEU A 580 -1.07 -6.42 -0.84
N GLU A 581 -1.98 -7.32 -0.42
CA GLU A 581 -2.96 -7.93 -1.33
C GLU A 581 -3.91 -6.85 -1.86
N ASP A 582 -4.42 -5.99 -0.97
CA ASP A 582 -5.27 -4.86 -1.34
C ASP A 582 -4.54 -3.90 -2.30
N TYR A 583 -3.31 -3.50 -1.96
CA TYR A 583 -2.55 -2.54 -2.77
C TYR A 583 -2.24 -3.07 -4.17
N VAL A 584 -1.92 -4.36 -4.30
CA VAL A 584 -1.68 -5.03 -5.58
C VAL A 584 -2.97 -5.17 -6.41
N ASP A 585 -4.13 -5.18 -5.77
CA ASP A 585 -5.43 -5.14 -6.45
C ASP A 585 -5.88 -3.71 -6.80
N GLY A 586 -5.04 -2.70 -6.59
CA GLY A 586 -5.36 -1.30 -6.87
C GLY A 586 -6.28 -0.67 -5.83
N ARG A 587 -6.38 -1.26 -4.64
CA ARG A 587 -7.20 -0.76 -3.52
C ARG A 587 -6.32 -0.46 -2.32
N ALA A 588 -6.68 0.55 -1.56
CA ALA A 588 -6.05 0.80 -0.27
C ALA A 588 -7.10 1.31 0.72
N PHE A 589 -6.91 0.96 1.99
CA PHE A 589 -7.86 1.33 3.04
C PHE A 589 -7.22 2.07 4.21
N TRP A 590 -5.89 1.95 4.38
CA TRP A 590 -5.16 2.62 5.47
C TRP A 590 -5.38 4.15 5.40
N PRO A 591 -5.69 4.82 6.51
CA PRO A 591 -6.01 6.25 6.49
C PRO A 591 -4.79 7.12 6.14
N GLN A 592 -4.94 8.01 5.15
CA GLN A 592 -3.90 8.93 4.68
C GLN A 592 -3.39 9.83 5.79
N SER A 593 -4.27 10.30 6.68
CA SER A 593 -3.88 11.07 7.86
C SER A 593 -2.89 10.34 8.79
N VAL A 594 -2.84 9.01 8.73
CA VAL A 594 -1.92 8.18 9.52
C VAL A 594 -0.68 7.85 8.71
N TRP A 595 -0.82 7.19 7.56
CA TRP A 595 0.34 6.66 6.86
C TRP A 595 1.26 7.75 6.28
N LYS A 596 0.71 8.90 5.85
CA LYS A 596 1.52 10.04 5.37
C LYS A 596 2.39 10.67 6.45
N SER A 597 2.11 10.41 7.73
CA SER A 597 2.99 10.85 8.82
C SER A 597 4.25 10.01 8.98
N TYR A 598 4.30 8.85 8.31
CA TYR A 598 5.41 7.90 8.37
C TYR A 598 6.11 7.75 7.01
N ALA A 599 5.37 7.76 5.91
CA ALA A 599 5.91 7.64 4.56
C ALA A 599 6.73 8.89 4.17
N CYS A 600 7.85 8.68 3.48
CA CYS A 600 8.65 9.77 2.91
C CYS A 600 8.08 10.25 1.57
N SER A 601 7.19 9.45 0.98
CA SER A 601 6.42 9.74 -0.22
C SER A 601 4.92 9.74 0.07
N ASN A 602 4.17 10.44 -0.77
CA ASN A 602 2.71 10.43 -0.82
C ASN A 602 2.19 9.17 -1.53
N ASP A 603 2.88 8.03 -1.34
CA ASP A 603 2.48 6.73 -1.85
C ASP A 603 2.45 5.69 -0.72
N LEU A 604 1.28 5.11 -0.46
CA LEU A 604 1.14 4.07 0.55
C LEU A 604 2.00 2.84 0.21
N GLY A 605 2.13 2.51 -1.09
CA GLY A 605 2.93 1.40 -1.60
C GLY A 605 4.41 1.46 -1.23
N GLU A 606 4.93 2.62 -0.81
CA GLU A 606 6.29 2.79 -0.30
C GLU A 606 6.66 1.75 0.75
N PHE A 607 5.73 1.38 1.63
CA PHE A 607 6.04 0.44 2.70
C PHE A 607 6.32 -0.99 2.21
N ALA A 608 5.88 -1.32 0.98
CA ALA A 608 6.20 -2.57 0.31
C ALA A 608 7.48 -2.47 -0.56
N LEU A 609 7.97 -1.26 -0.83
CA LEU A 609 9.15 -1.06 -1.66
C LEU A 609 10.42 -1.40 -0.87
N PRO A 610 11.33 -2.16 -1.48
CA PRO A 610 12.63 -2.42 -0.89
C PRO A 610 13.47 -1.14 -0.85
N THR A 611 13.77 -0.64 0.34
CA THR A 611 14.84 0.35 0.55
C THR A 611 16.22 -0.30 0.51
N SER A 612 17.23 0.40 -0.03
CA SER A 612 18.58 -0.14 -0.18
C SER A 612 19.33 -0.39 1.13
N HIS A 613 18.91 0.26 2.23
CA HIS A 613 19.44 0.05 3.58
C HIS A 613 18.80 -1.14 4.33
N GLY A 614 17.68 -1.66 3.83
CA GLY A 614 17.05 -2.86 4.36
C GLY A 614 16.95 -3.99 3.34
N ALA A 615 17.28 -3.79 2.07
CA ALA A 615 17.17 -4.78 1.01
C ALA A 615 18.16 -5.93 1.26
N GLY A 616 17.61 -7.10 1.61
CA GLY A 616 18.40 -8.28 1.91
C GLY A 616 18.80 -8.42 3.39
N THR A 617 18.41 -7.47 4.24
CA THR A 617 18.63 -7.54 5.69
C THR A 617 17.75 -8.62 6.29
N LEU A 618 18.32 -9.53 7.08
CA LEU A 618 17.55 -10.49 7.85
C LEU A 618 16.99 -9.81 9.10
N LEU A 619 15.67 -9.60 9.15
CA LEU A 619 15.01 -9.15 10.36
C LEU A 619 14.63 -10.36 11.21
N PRO A 620 14.92 -10.32 12.53
CA PRO A 620 14.48 -11.35 13.44
C PRO A 620 12.95 -11.31 13.53
N VAL A 621 12.31 -12.45 13.33
CA VAL A 621 10.87 -12.63 13.54
C VAL A 621 10.63 -13.82 14.47
N LYS A 622 9.43 -13.92 15.05
CA LYS A 622 9.04 -15.11 15.83
C LYS A 622 9.15 -16.38 14.96
N GLY A 623 10.19 -17.19 15.17
CA GLY A 623 10.39 -18.47 14.49
C GLY A 623 11.48 -18.49 13.41
N GLY A 624 12.32 -17.46 13.31
CA GLY A 624 13.50 -17.45 12.44
C GLY A 624 13.91 -16.04 12.03
N GLU A 625 14.57 -15.94 10.89
CA GLU A 625 14.91 -14.67 10.26
C GLU A 625 14.17 -14.58 8.92
N VAL A 626 13.69 -13.38 8.60
CA VAL A 626 13.05 -13.09 7.32
C VAL A 626 13.87 -12.06 6.59
N LEU A 627 14.06 -12.27 5.29
CA LEU A 627 14.62 -11.25 4.42
C LEU A 627 13.68 -10.05 4.41
N ALA A 628 14.02 -9.03 5.18
CA ALA A 628 13.47 -7.71 5.01
C ALA A 628 13.81 -7.32 3.58
N LYS A 629 12.79 -7.24 2.74
CA LYS A 629 12.92 -6.62 1.44
C LYS A 629 12.80 -5.13 1.67
N GLY A 630 13.74 -4.55 2.41
CA GLY A 630 13.79 -3.11 2.62
C GLY A 630 12.65 -2.47 3.40
N VAL A 631 11.91 -3.24 4.22
CA VAL A 631 10.88 -2.71 5.13
C VAL A 631 11.51 -1.67 6.05
N GLY A 632 11.11 -0.41 5.87
CA GLY A 632 11.60 0.70 6.67
C GLY A 632 11.05 0.66 8.10
N VAL A 633 11.79 1.23 9.05
CA VAL A 633 11.33 1.46 10.44
C VAL A 633 10.00 2.21 10.43
N GLN A 634 9.82 3.18 9.52
CA GLN A 634 8.58 3.93 9.37
C GLN A 634 7.36 3.07 9.03
N ALA A 635 7.53 2.06 8.15
CA ALA A 635 6.47 1.12 7.82
C ALA A 635 6.00 0.36 9.08
N LEU A 636 6.94 -0.13 9.89
CA LEU A 636 6.64 -0.80 11.15
C LEU A 636 5.99 0.13 12.17
N MET A 637 6.41 1.40 12.26
CA MET A 637 5.75 2.42 13.11
C MET A 637 4.29 2.63 12.69
N CYS A 638 4.03 2.74 11.38
CA CYS A 638 2.68 2.88 10.84
C CYS A 638 1.83 1.64 11.12
N LEU A 639 2.37 0.44 10.90
CA LEU A 639 1.71 -0.82 11.23
C LEU A 639 1.33 -0.89 12.72
N ASN A 640 2.28 -0.54 13.59
CA ASN A 640 2.07 -0.54 15.05
C ASN A 640 1.04 0.52 15.48
N HIS A 641 0.92 1.64 14.77
CA HIS A 641 -0.15 2.62 14.97
C HIS A 641 -1.52 1.97 14.70
N LEU A 642 -1.69 1.34 13.54
CA LEU A 642 -2.97 0.72 13.16
C LEU A 642 -3.30 -0.49 14.04
N VAL A 643 -2.31 -1.25 14.49
CA VAL A 643 -2.51 -2.31 15.48
C VAL A 643 -3.02 -1.73 16.81
N ALA A 644 -2.49 -0.59 17.27
CA ALA A 644 -2.98 0.08 18.46
C ALA A 644 -4.45 0.52 18.30
N ASP A 645 -4.77 1.12 17.15
CA ASP A 645 -6.13 1.55 16.79
C ASP A 645 -7.13 0.38 16.78
N ALA A 646 -6.72 -0.80 16.29
CA ALA A 646 -7.56 -2.00 16.35
C ALA A 646 -7.68 -2.57 17.78
N LEU A 647 -6.59 -2.66 18.55
CA LEU A 647 -6.61 -3.18 19.93
C LEU A 647 -7.50 -2.35 20.85
N GLU A 648 -7.60 -1.06 20.57
CA GLU A 648 -8.44 -0.10 21.25
C GLU A 648 -9.96 -0.41 21.19
N LEU A 649 -10.39 -1.34 20.32
CA LEU A 649 -11.76 -1.85 20.17
C LEU A 649 -12.03 -3.13 20.99
N VAL A 650 -10.98 -3.78 21.51
CA VAL A 650 -11.09 -5.05 22.22
C VAL A 650 -11.91 -4.94 23.51
N PRO A 651 -11.80 -3.87 24.33
CA PRO A 651 -12.63 -3.75 25.54
C PRO A 651 -14.14 -3.80 25.23
N ASP A 652 -14.62 -3.05 24.26
CA ASP A 652 -16.02 -3.10 23.82
C ASP A 652 -16.40 -4.49 23.27
N SER A 653 -15.48 -5.14 22.55
CA SER A 653 -15.71 -6.48 22.02
C SER A 653 -15.87 -7.51 23.16
N LEU A 654 -15.06 -7.41 24.21
CA LEU A 654 -15.21 -8.22 25.41
C LEU A 654 -16.50 -7.90 26.15
N GLU A 655 -16.91 -6.63 26.24
CA GLU A 655 -18.19 -6.23 26.81
C GLU A 655 -19.37 -6.87 26.11
N TYR A 656 -19.38 -6.81 24.79
CA TYR A 656 -20.41 -7.40 23.98
C TYR A 656 -20.51 -8.91 24.29
N LEU A 657 -19.37 -9.62 24.27
CA LEU A 657 -19.31 -11.04 24.60
C LEU A 657 -19.76 -11.34 26.05
N GLU A 658 -19.49 -10.47 27.00
CA GLU A 658 -19.95 -10.60 28.40
C GLU A 658 -21.48 -10.54 28.53
N ARG A 659 -22.15 -9.80 27.64
CA ARG A 659 -23.61 -9.63 27.61
C ARG A 659 -24.35 -10.74 26.86
N VAL A 660 -23.67 -11.49 25.99
CA VAL A 660 -24.27 -12.62 25.27
C VAL A 660 -24.57 -13.78 26.23
N GLN A 661 -25.81 -14.25 26.23
CA GLN A 661 -26.29 -15.27 27.18
C GLN A 661 -26.36 -16.66 26.57
N THR A 662 -26.75 -16.77 25.30
CA THR A 662 -26.95 -18.05 24.63
C THR A 662 -25.61 -18.67 24.24
N PRO A 663 -25.27 -19.90 24.70
CA PRO A 663 -23.95 -20.48 24.46
C PRO A 663 -23.56 -20.65 22.98
N SER A 664 -24.51 -20.99 22.09
CA SER A 664 -24.24 -21.12 20.66
C SER A 664 -23.97 -19.76 20.00
N ILE A 665 -24.72 -18.71 20.37
CA ILE A 665 -24.50 -17.33 19.91
C ILE A 665 -23.18 -16.79 20.47
N TYR A 666 -22.85 -17.08 21.73
CA TYR A 666 -21.57 -16.72 22.33
C TYR A 666 -20.41 -17.31 21.53
N ARG A 667 -20.46 -18.61 21.22
CA ARG A 667 -19.42 -19.26 20.38
C ARG A 667 -19.33 -18.62 19.00
N PHE A 668 -20.49 -18.36 18.38
CA PHE A 668 -20.56 -17.72 17.07
C PHE A 668 -19.87 -16.34 17.07
N CYS A 669 -20.11 -15.53 18.09
CA CYS A 669 -19.51 -14.21 18.23
C CYS A 669 -18.04 -14.27 18.67
N ALA A 670 -17.69 -15.16 19.60
CA ALA A 670 -16.36 -15.19 20.22
C ALA A 670 -15.27 -15.75 19.28
N ILE A 671 -15.60 -16.73 18.42
CA ILE A 671 -14.61 -17.37 17.53
C ILE A 671 -13.95 -16.33 16.61
N PRO A 672 -14.66 -15.51 15.83
CA PRO A 672 -14.01 -14.48 15.00
C PRO A 672 -13.17 -13.48 15.80
N GLN A 673 -13.66 -13.07 16.98
CA GLN A 673 -13.01 -12.05 17.81
C GLN A 673 -11.67 -12.54 18.37
N VAL A 674 -11.62 -13.76 18.89
CA VAL A 674 -10.35 -14.34 19.39
C VAL A 674 -9.36 -14.60 18.25
N MET A 675 -9.84 -14.91 17.04
CA MET A 675 -8.99 -15.05 15.85
C MET A 675 -8.42 -13.71 15.41
N ALA A 676 -9.21 -12.62 15.52
CA ALA A 676 -8.77 -11.29 15.16
C ALA A 676 -7.64 -10.81 16.06
N ILE A 677 -7.77 -10.89 17.40
CA ILE A 677 -6.65 -10.53 18.28
C ILE A 677 -5.42 -11.42 18.07
N ALA A 678 -5.59 -12.72 17.83
CA ALA A 678 -4.47 -13.62 17.50
C ALA A 678 -3.77 -13.21 16.19
N THR A 679 -4.53 -12.71 15.22
CA THR A 679 -4.00 -12.19 13.96
C THR A 679 -3.27 -10.86 14.16
N LEU A 680 -3.79 -9.96 15.00
CA LEU A 680 -3.09 -8.73 15.38
C LEU A 680 -1.77 -9.03 16.08
N VAL A 681 -1.70 -10.01 16.99
CA VAL A 681 -0.44 -10.45 17.60
C VAL A 681 0.55 -10.95 16.55
N ALA A 682 0.07 -11.61 15.50
CA ALA A 682 0.91 -12.09 14.41
C ALA A 682 1.39 -10.97 13.47
N CYS A 683 0.60 -9.90 13.32
CA CYS A 683 0.96 -8.74 12.50
C CYS A 683 1.79 -7.70 13.26
N PHE A 684 1.63 -7.61 14.58
CA PHE A 684 2.30 -6.63 15.42
C PHE A 684 3.83 -6.68 15.25
N ASP A 685 4.42 -5.52 14.95
CA ASP A 685 5.85 -5.33 14.73
C ASP A 685 6.46 -6.33 13.72
N ASN A 686 5.67 -6.81 12.75
CA ASN A 686 6.06 -7.88 11.85
C ASN A 686 6.27 -7.38 10.40
N PRO A 687 7.51 -7.38 9.88
CA PRO A 687 7.81 -6.92 8.52
C PRO A 687 7.17 -7.80 7.44
N LEU A 688 6.73 -9.02 7.77
CA LEU A 688 6.09 -9.92 6.81
C LEU A 688 4.80 -9.36 6.21
N VAL A 689 4.10 -8.46 6.91
CA VAL A 689 2.87 -7.79 6.42
C VAL A 689 3.11 -7.04 5.11
N PHE A 690 4.29 -6.48 4.93
CA PHE A 690 4.66 -5.71 3.72
C PHE A 690 5.17 -6.57 2.57
N THR A 691 5.30 -7.88 2.78
CA THR A 691 5.83 -8.82 1.77
C THR A 691 4.84 -9.93 1.43
N GLY A 692 3.64 -9.91 2.03
CA GLY A 692 2.60 -10.89 1.82
C GLY A 692 1.59 -10.96 2.97
N VAL A 693 0.68 -11.92 2.90
CA VAL A 693 -0.38 -12.09 3.89
C VAL A 693 0.08 -12.97 5.04
N VAL A 694 0.12 -12.43 6.26
CA VAL A 694 0.46 -13.16 7.48
C VAL A 694 -0.74 -13.96 7.98
N LYS A 695 -0.60 -15.29 8.18
CA LYS A 695 -1.68 -16.13 8.69
C LYS A 695 -1.32 -16.85 9.98
N ILE A 696 -2.25 -16.86 10.92
CA ILE A 696 -2.14 -17.69 12.13
C ILE A 696 -2.13 -19.19 11.78
N ARG A 697 -1.51 -19.99 12.66
CA ARG A 697 -1.43 -21.44 12.49
C ARG A 697 -2.82 -22.07 12.53
N LYS A 698 -3.03 -23.10 11.69
CA LYS A 698 -4.27 -23.90 11.72
C LYS A 698 -4.45 -24.63 13.06
N GLY A 699 -3.34 -25.07 13.66
CA GLY A 699 -3.34 -25.67 14.98
C GLY A 699 -3.77 -24.70 16.08
N LEU A 700 -3.26 -23.46 16.07
CA LEU A 700 -3.73 -22.39 16.96
C LEU A 700 -5.21 -22.10 16.73
N THR A 701 -5.64 -22.00 15.47
CA THR A 701 -7.06 -21.84 15.11
C THR A 701 -7.92 -22.94 15.78
N ALA A 702 -7.50 -24.20 15.70
CA ALA A 702 -8.20 -25.29 16.37
C ALA A 702 -8.28 -25.10 17.89
N ARG A 703 -7.19 -24.68 18.55
CA ARG A 703 -7.20 -24.40 20.00
C ARG A 703 -8.16 -23.28 20.38
N LEU A 704 -8.19 -22.21 19.59
CA LEU A 704 -9.04 -21.06 19.85
C LEU A 704 -10.53 -21.42 19.71
N ILE A 705 -10.89 -22.22 18.70
CA ILE A 705 -12.26 -22.74 18.54
C ILE A 705 -12.64 -23.61 19.74
N VAL A 706 -11.77 -24.55 20.14
CA VAL A 706 -12.02 -25.41 21.32
C VAL A 706 -12.18 -24.57 22.59
N ALA A 707 -11.36 -23.54 22.79
CA ALA A 707 -11.47 -22.64 23.93
C ALA A 707 -12.80 -21.88 23.95
N CYS A 708 -13.32 -21.46 22.78
CA CYS A 708 -14.65 -20.86 22.69
C CYS A 708 -15.75 -21.85 23.11
N CYS A 709 -15.58 -23.15 22.83
CA CYS A 709 -16.49 -24.20 23.28
C CYS A 709 -16.42 -24.47 24.79
N ASP A 710 -15.25 -24.25 25.40
CA ASP A 710 -15.04 -24.43 26.84
C ASP A 710 -15.58 -23.23 27.68
N GLY A 711 -15.98 -22.13 27.02
CA GLY A 711 -16.77 -21.04 27.60
C GLY A 711 -16.02 -19.72 27.87
N PRO A 712 -16.68 -18.72 28.47
CA PRO A 712 -16.16 -17.36 28.53
C PRO A 712 -14.83 -17.19 29.24
N ASN A 713 -14.59 -17.95 30.33
CA ASN A 713 -13.33 -17.84 31.06
C ASN A 713 -12.12 -18.23 30.20
N ALA A 714 -12.26 -19.26 29.35
CA ALA A 714 -11.22 -19.69 28.43
C ALA A 714 -10.94 -18.63 27.35
N VAL A 715 -11.99 -17.96 26.84
CA VAL A 715 -11.86 -16.85 25.89
C VAL A 715 -11.11 -15.67 26.52
N HIS A 716 -11.50 -15.24 27.73
CA HIS A 716 -10.81 -14.16 28.45
C HIS A 716 -9.33 -14.48 28.71
N CYS A 717 -8.99 -15.74 29.01
CA CYS A 717 -7.60 -16.17 29.14
C CYS A 717 -6.80 -15.97 27.84
N TRP A 718 -7.37 -16.26 26.67
CA TRP A 718 -6.69 -16.03 25.40
C TRP A 718 -6.51 -14.55 25.08
N PHE A 719 -7.54 -13.73 25.28
CA PHE A 719 -7.41 -12.27 25.14
C PHE A 719 -6.32 -11.71 26.06
N ARG A 720 -6.29 -12.17 27.32
CA ARG A 720 -5.25 -11.81 28.27
C ARG A 720 -3.87 -12.21 27.77
N GLN A 721 -3.69 -13.48 27.40
CA GLN A 721 -2.40 -13.99 26.93
C GLN A 721 -1.89 -13.20 25.73
N PHE A 722 -2.76 -12.91 24.76
CA PHE A 722 -2.39 -12.14 23.57
C PHE A 722 -2.05 -10.67 23.89
N ALA A 723 -2.77 -10.05 24.82
CA ALA A 723 -2.41 -8.71 25.31
C ALA A 723 -1.06 -8.71 26.06
N GLU A 724 -0.78 -9.73 26.88
CA GLU A 724 0.51 -9.91 27.55
C GLU A 724 1.65 -10.11 26.53
N GLU A 725 1.42 -10.87 25.45
CA GLU A 725 2.41 -11.07 24.38
C GLU A 725 2.77 -9.77 23.64
N ILE A 726 1.78 -8.91 23.35
CA ILE A 726 2.03 -7.60 22.73
C ILE A 726 2.73 -6.69 23.74
N LEU A 727 2.27 -6.67 24.99
CA LEU A 727 2.85 -5.82 26.03
C LEU A 727 4.32 -6.16 26.29
N ALA A 728 4.68 -7.46 26.34
CA ALA A 728 6.05 -7.91 26.53
C ALA A 728 6.99 -7.47 25.39
N GLN A 729 6.47 -7.29 24.18
CA GLN A 729 7.22 -6.81 23.01
C GLN A 729 7.16 -5.28 22.86
N SER A 730 6.20 -4.61 23.52
CA SER A 730 5.96 -3.16 23.36
C SER A 730 7.06 -2.26 23.91
N ASP A 731 7.97 -2.79 24.72
CA ASP A 731 9.14 -2.06 25.22
C ASP A 731 10.32 -2.07 24.23
N THR A 732 10.35 -3.04 23.32
CA THR A 732 11.43 -3.25 22.35
C THR A 732 11.00 -3.05 20.90
N CYS A 733 9.70 -2.87 20.65
CA CYS A 733 9.18 -2.67 19.31
C CYS A 733 9.60 -1.32 18.71
N VAL A 734 9.48 -1.22 17.39
CA VAL A 734 9.73 0.03 16.70
C VAL A 734 8.74 1.11 17.17
N GLY A 735 9.27 2.25 17.64
CA GLY A 735 8.46 3.35 18.18
C GLY A 735 8.04 3.20 19.65
N ALA A 736 8.59 2.23 20.40
CA ALA A 736 8.24 1.94 21.80
C ALA A 736 8.25 3.15 22.75
N GLY A 737 9.21 4.08 22.58
CA GLY A 737 9.32 5.30 23.40
C GLY A 737 8.36 6.44 23.01
N GLY A 738 7.71 6.32 21.86
CA GLY A 738 6.86 7.36 21.27
C GLY A 738 5.38 7.26 21.63
N PRO A 739 4.53 8.09 20.98
CA PRO A 739 3.07 8.06 21.18
C PRO A 739 2.43 6.69 20.84
N VAL A 740 2.92 6.01 19.81
CA VAL A 740 2.43 4.69 19.39
C VAL A 740 2.67 3.64 20.48
N GLY A 741 3.90 3.54 21.00
CA GLY A 741 4.21 2.64 22.10
C GLY A 741 3.36 2.89 23.35
N LYS A 742 3.05 4.15 23.66
CA LYS A 742 2.13 4.50 24.77
C LYS A 742 0.71 4.02 24.51
N ARG A 743 0.15 4.27 23.32
CA ARG A 743 -1.20 3.80 22.93
C ARG A 743 -1.32 2.29 23.01
N LEU A 744 -0.32 1.55 22.49
CA LEU A 744 -0.27 0.09 22.57
C LEU A 744 -0.32 -0.41 24.01
N LYS A 745 0.54 0.15 24.88
CA LYS A 745 0.59 -0.23 26.30
C LYS A 745 -0.73 0.05 27.01
N GLU A 746 -1.35 1.20 26.73
CA GLU A 746 -2.64 1.59 27.31
C GLU A 746 -3.76 0.64 26.87
N ALA A 747 -3.85 0.35 25.57
CA ALA A 747 -4.82 -0.61 25.02
C ALA A 747 -4.65 -1.99 25.64
N CYS A 748 -3.41 -2.51 25.70
CA CYS A 748 -3.13 -3.80 26.35
C CYS A 748 -3.53 -3.79 27.82
N LYS A 749 -3.18 -2.76 28.60
CA LYS A 749 -3.55 -2.66 30.03
C LYS A 749 -5.06 -2.74 30.24
N ARG A 750 -5.85 -2.01 29.44
CA ARG A 750 -7.32 -2.06 29.50
C ARG A 750 -7.85 -3.48 29.25
N ILE A 751 -7.27 -4.21 28.30
CA ILE A 751 -7.62 -5.62 28.05
C ILE A 751 -7.27 -6.50 29.26
N LEU A 752 -6.10 -6.28 29.89
CA LEU A 752 -5.67 -7.04 31.07
C LEU A 752 -6.58 -6.80 32.28
N GLU A 753 -6.95 -5.54 32.55
CA GLU A 753 -7.87 -5.16 33.62
C GLU A 753 -9.23 -5.83 33.43
N ARG A 754 -9.75 -5.82 32.20
CA ARG A 754 -11.04 -6.40 31.87
C ARG A 754 -11.07 -7.93 31.92
N THR A 755 -9.93 -8.58 31.66
CA THR A 755 -9.82 -10.04 31.67
C THR A 755 -9.46 -10.63 33.03
N GLU A 756 -8.91 -9.82 33.96
CA GLU A 756 -8.31 -10.26 35.23
C GLU A 756 -9.21 -11.18 36.07
N LYS A 757 -10.45 -10.77 36.35
CA LYS A 757 -11.37 -11.52 37.23
C LYS A 757 -11.73 -12.91 36.68
N ARG A 758 -11.91 -13.02 35.36
CA ARG A 758 -12.34 -14.28 34.71
C ARG A 758 -11.15 -15.18 34.40
N SER A 759 -9.96 -14.63 34.14
CA SER A 759 -8.77 -15.42 33.83
C SER A 759 -8.21 -16.17 35.05
N GLN A 760 -8.20 -15.54 36.23
CA GLN A 760 -7.69 -16.16 37.47
C GLN A 760 -8.44 -17.45 37.83
N ASN A 761 -9.76 -17.49 37.56
CA ASN A 761 -10.63 -18.65 37.81
C ASN A 761 -10.36 -19.84 36.88
N TRP A 762 -9.77 -19.62 35.71
CA TRP A 762 -9.50 -20.66 34.71
C TRP A 762 -8.07 -21.22 34.79
N SER A 763 -7.07 -20.38 35.06
CA SER A 763 -5.70 -20.82 35.29
C SER A 763 -5.61 -21.88 36.40
N GLY A 764 -6.40 -21.76 37.47
CA GLY A 764 -6.49 -22.79 38.51
C GLY A 764 -7.00 -24.16 38.02
N LYS A 765 -7.87 -24.19 37.01
CA LYS A 765 -8.38 -25.43 36.38
C LYS A 765 -7.40 -26.03 35.38
N GLN A 766 -6.66 -25.21 34.62
CA GLN A 766 -5.63 -25.70 33.68
C GLN A 766 -4.45 -26.37 34.39
N THR A 767 -3.96 -25.82 35.50
CA THR A 767 -2.89 -26.44 36.30
C THR A 767 -3.31 -27.80 36.86
N GLN A 768 -4.60 -28.00 37.09
CA GLN A 768 -5.15 -29.25 37.59
C GLN A 768 -5.42 -30.26 36.45
N ALA A 769 -5.81 -29.79 35.26
CA ALA A 769 -5.97 -30.62 34.07
C ALA A 769 -4.63 -31.05 33.44
N GLN A 770 -3.61 -30.17 33.43
CA GLN A 770 -2.24 -30.50 32.97
C GLN A 770 -1.61 -31.58 33.86
N LYS A 771 -1.79 -31.51 35.18
CA LYS A 771 -1.34 -32.56 36.12
C LYS A 771 -2.03 -33.92 35.92
N VAL A 772 -3.21 -33.94 35.30
CA VAL A 772 -3.97 -35.17 35.02
C VAL A 772 -3.65 -35.73 33.62
N SER A 773 -3.12 -34.91 32.69
CA SER A 773 -2.64 -35.40 31.39
C SER A 773 -1.16 -35.82 31.39
N GLU A 774 -0.40 -35.38 32.40
CA GLU A 774 1.01 -35.77 32.62
C GLU A 774 1.14 -37.02 33.52
N ALA A 775 0.04 -37.50 34.13
CA ALA A 775 -0.07 -38.76 34.85
C ALA A 775 -0.77 -39.80 33.97
#